data_AF-M7MNP2-F1
#
_entry.id   AF-M7MNP2-F1
#
_cell.length_a   1.000
_cell.length_b   1.000
_cell.length_c   1.000
_cell.angle_alpha   90.00
_cell.angle_beta   90.00
_cell.angle_gamma   90.00
#
_symmetry.space_group_name_H-M   'P 1'
#
loop_
_entity.id
_entity.type
_entity.pdbx_description
1 polymer ?
#
loop_
_entity_poly.entity_id
_entity_poly.type
_entity_poly.pdbx_seq_one_letter_code
_entity_poly.pdbx_strand_id
1 'polypeptide(L)'
;MRAPIKFFYLLIGVLFFTFTSCQDEVIEETPPNEQEIIQPESNLANLMRYTSANDGSVDDLLDNSDCFTVNLPVTIVANGITLTIETLDDLNVLQAIFDASNTDDDDLEFLFPITIILNDYTEVNIETVDALEDFIETCISDEDIIECADFVYPISFSIYNTDFQVIDTVVIDNDYELYIFLEGLDDDDNGVVLASLNFPVTIAYANGSTVEVNNNQALEEAINAADENCEDDCDLEDVLENLQECHWVIAAHNVNNDYLGYHFYFNDNNLLQIIFGTGSVTVGGEWYASEVDGTVVVTISGLTDFTELEGDWMVVDCDDDRYVLTQETANQTVEMVLEQDCSSQPNPFECFEDVEEINANIILTVCDSTDNIPNNGVGLFNLTTVYANCESPNQFNVSYHVSETNAQANVNAIANPEAYLNMSVPAEMIYVRVELISNPSNFDIFTIDLFVENCNPTGCSEADVDAFLQNCLWYVVNFNGDDHLIMYEFDFVSDSEVVITGNGMTITVNYTTSQSANGVILEFINVAAPNIQAITGEWLVVDCQEGRLEFEALNNSNTMVMERECNNTGMCTPGDVEGMLLDCEWTVTSYAGSDFSMFNIAFNTNNEAVIFMPNGTEEYTANWSVSQGNNAVEVIISNVSGGNVQIINGTYLVVECTSNQLILHDVTNSDNELVLDKDCG
;
A
#
# COMPACT_ATOMS: atom_id res chain seq x y z
N MET A 1 88.19 60.10 -59.83
CA MET A 1 88.19 60.45 -58.38
C MET A 1 86.74 60.75 -58.00
N ARG A 2 86.20 59.99 -57.03
CA ARG A 2 85.03 60.27 -56.16
C ARG A 2 83.61 60.44 -56.78
N ALA A 3 82.76 59.48 -56.39
CA ALA A 3 81.31 59.43 -56.09
C ALA A 3 80.58 60.77 -55.77
N PRO A 4 79.27 60.80 -55.40
CA PRO A 4 78.05 60.01 -55.73
C PRO A 4 76.77 60.89 -55.90
N ILE A 5 75.86 60.63 -56.85
CA ILE A 5 74.50 61.26 -56.86
C ILE A 5 73.37 60.24 -57.15
N LYS A 6 73.68 58.95 -57.35
CA LYS A 6 72.68 57.99 -57.84
C LYS A 6 71.80 57.30 -56.79
N PHE A 7 72.03 57.52 -55.50
CA PHE A 7 71.28 56.80 -54.46
C PHE A 7 70.04 57.55 -53.92
N PHE A 8 69.91 58.86 -54.18
CA PHE A 8 68.77 59.64 -53.67
C PHE A 8 67.55 59.61 -54.61
N TYR A 9 67.74 59.38 -55.92
CA TYR A 9 66.64 59.30 -56.88
C TYR A 9 66.03 57.90 -57.02
N LEU A 10 66.67 56.85 -56.47
CA LEU A 10 66.08 55.50 -56.46
C LEU A 10 65.07 55.33 -55.32
N LEU A 11 65.15 56.14 -54.25
CA LEU A 11 64.24 56.02 -53.10
C LEU A 11 62.91 56.77 -53.30
N ILE A 12 62.86 57.76 -54.20
CA ILE A 12 61.64 58.54 -54.51
C ILE A 12 60.80 57.87 -55.61
N GLY A 13 61.40 56.98 -56.42
CA GLY A 13 60.70 56.24 -57.48
C GLY A 13 59.97 54.98 -57.01
N VAL A 14 60.32 54.42 -55.85
CA VAL A 14 59.69 53.20 -55.30
C VAL A 14 58.55 53.53 -54.33
N LEU A 15 58.46 54.78 -53.85
CA LEU A 15 57.38 55.23 -52.95
C LEU A 15 56.09 55.66 -53.67
N PHE A 16 56.05 55.61 -55.02
CA PHE A 16 54.91 56.06 -55.83
C PHE A 16 54.18 54.91 -56.56
N PHE A 17 54.46 53.66 -56.18
CA PHE A 17 53.76 52.46 -56.67
C PHE A 17 52.92 51.75 -55.62
N THR A 18 52.66 52.38 -54.47
CA THR A 18 51.59 51.94 -53.56
C THR A 18 50.30 52.63 -53.95
N PHE A 19 49.81 52.31 -55.16
CA PHE A 19 48.41 52.56 -55.48
C PHE A 19 47.60 51.57 -54.65
N THR A 20 46.77 52.16 -53.79
CA THR A 20 45.59 51.62 -53.14
C THR A 20 44.95 50.48 -53.94
N SER A 21 45.24 49.25 -53.51
CA SER A 21 44.32 48.14 -53.65
C SER A 21 43.50 48.13 -52.37
N CYS A 22 42.40 48.87 -52.34
CA CYS A 22 41.23 48.29 -51.69
C CYS A 22 40.76 47.25 -52.71
N GLN A 23 41.09 45.98 -52.50
CA GLN A 23 40.11 45.00 -52.93
C GLN A 23 38.92 45.30 -52.03
N ASP A 24 37.83 45.79 -52.60
CA ASP A 24 36.56 45.31 -52.11
C ASP A 24 36.62 43.82 -52.41
N GLU A 25 37.00 43.01 -51.41
CA GLU A 25 36.56 41.62 -51.38
C GLU A 25 35.05 41.71 -51.35
N VAL A 26 34.45 41.75 -52.53
CA VAL A 26 33.12 41.17 -52.71
C VAL A 26 33.40 39.70 -52.45
N ILE A 27 33.12 39.25 -51.23
CA ILE A 27 32.85 37.85 -51.01
C ILE A 27 31.67 37.60 -51.94
N GLU A 28 31.95 37.01 -53.11
CA GLU A 28 30.90 36.46 -53.96
C GLU A 28 30.45 35.23 -53.20
N GLU A 29 29.62 35.45 -52.19
CA GLU A 29 28.88 34.40 -51.50
C GLU A 29 27.93 33.84 -52.54
N THR A 30 28.40 32.81 -53.23
CA THR A 30 27.50 31.97 -53.99
C THR A 30 26.51 31.41 -52.98
N PRO A 31 25.21 31.71 -53.10
CA PRO A 31 24.21 31.03 -52.29
C PRO A 31 24.39 29.52 -52.45
N PRO A 32 23.99 28.72 -51.44
CA PRO A 32 24.00 27.27 -51.57
C PRO A 32 23.33 26.86 -52.89
N ASN A 33 23.90 25.84 -53.55
CA ASN A 33 23.35 25.33 -54.80
C ASN A 33 21.85 25.07 -54.60
N GLU A 34 20.98 25.51 -55.52
CA GLU A 34 19.52 25.37 -55.37
C GLU A 34 19.07 23.91 -55.15
N GLN A 35 19.92 22.94 -55.51
CA GLN A 35 19.70 21.50 -55.31
C GLN A 35 20.09 20.97 -53.92
N GLU A 36 20.79 21.76 -53.11
CA GLU A 36 21.29 21.42 -51.78
C GLU A 36 20.50 22.15 -50.67
N ILE A 37 19.53 22.99 -51.05
CA ILE A 37 18.67 23.72 -50.12
C ILE A 37 17.55 22.79 -49.66
N ILE A 38 17.38 22.68 -48.34
CA ILE A 38 16.23 22.02 -47.71
C ILE A 38 15.13 23.08 -47.62
N GLN A 39 14.06 22.88 -48.40
CA GLN A 39 12.89 23.76 -48.38
C GLN A 39 11.94 23.30 -47.28
N PRO A 40 11.23 24.22 -46.62
CA PRO A 40 10.12 23.87 -45.73
C PRO A 40 9.13 22.97 -46.46
N GLU A 41 8.61 21.96 -45.76
CA GLU A 41 7.63 21.00 -46.30
C GLU A 41 8.09 20.24 -47.57
N SER A 42 9.40 20.18 -47.84
CA SER A 42 9.94 19.28 -48.86
C SER A 42 9.94 17.84 -48.38
N ASN A 43 9.92 16.88 -49.30
CA ASN A 43 9.93 15.46 -48.93
C ASN A 43 11.06 15.13 -47.95
N LEU A 44 12.28 15.60 -48.24
CA LEU A 44 13.41 15.41 -47.35
C LEU A 44 13.23 16.11 -46.00
N ALA A 45 12.70 17.34 -45.95
CA ALA A 45 12.46 18.03 -44.68
C ALA A 45 11.47 17.27 -43.79
N ASN A 46 10.41 16.73 -44.40
CA ASN A 46 9.41 15.94 -43.68
C ASN A 46 9.99 14.61 -43.21
N LEU A 47 10.73 13.88 -44.06
CA LEU A 47 11.45 12.67 -43.65
C LEU A 47 12.38 12.95 -42.47
N MET A 48 13.19 14.02 -42.54
CA MET A 48 14.08 14.38 -41.44
C MET A 48 13.31 14.72 -40.16
N ARG A 49 12.13 15.35 -40.28
CA ARG A 49 11.27 15.69 -39.14
C ARG A 49 10.66 14.44 -38.51
N TYR A 50 10.18 13.51 -39.32
CA TYR A 50 9.58 12.26 -38.87
C TYR A 50 10.62 11.33 -38.23
N THR A 51 11.84 11.27 -38.78
CA THR A 51 12.97 10.54 -38.18
C THR A 51 13.47 11.16 -36.88
N SER A 52 13.21 12.45 -36.63
CA SER A 52 13.63 13.13 -35.39
C SER A 52 12.47 13.46 -34.47
N ALA A 53 11.26 12.96 -34.76
CA ALA A 53 10.10 13.14 -33.90
C ALA A 53 10.32 12.37 -32.59
N ASN A 54 9.65 12.78 -31.51
CA ASN A 54 9.59 11.94 -30.32
C ASN A 54 8.64 10.78 -30.64
N ASP A 55 9.15 9.55 -30.66
CA ASP A 55 8.41 8.35 -31.05
C ASP A 55 7.64 7.71 -29.89
N GLY A 56 7.85 8.15 -28.64
CA GLY A 56 7.08 7.67 -27.49
C GLY A 56 7.57 6.34 -26.92
N SER A 57 8.06 5.43 -27.76
CA SER A 57 8.31 4.02 -27.41
C SER A 57 9.40 3.78 -26.35
N VAL A 58 10.27 4.75 -26.11
CA VAL A 58 11.43 4.57 -25.20
C VAL A 58 11.06 4.34 -23.73
N ASP A 59 9.82 4.61 -23.34
CA ASP A 59 9.33 4.40 -21.98
C ASP A 59 7.96 3.72 -21.88
N ASP A 60 7.59 2.91 -22.87
CA ASP A 60 6.35 2.12 -22.87
C ASP A 60 6.18 1.26 -21.61
N LEU A 61 7.29 0.85 -20.98
CA LEU A 61 7.27 0.16 -19.68
C LEU A 61 6.55 0.96 -18.58
N LEU A 62 6.47 2.29 -18.71
CA LEU A 62 5.80 3.18 -17.76
C LEU A 62 4.32 3.39 -18.07
N ASP A 63 3.92 3.47 -19.34
CA ASP A 63 2.57 3.93 -19.71
C ASP A 63 1.88 3.13 -20.82
N ASN A 64 2.57 2.14 -21.42
CA ASN A 64 2.13 1.33 -22.55
C ASN A 64 1.62 2.19 -23.73
N SER A 65 2.33 3.27 -24.08
CA SER A 65 1.92 4.16 -25.17
C SER A 65 3.06 4.82 -25.95
N ASP A 66 3.13 4.49 -27.23
CA ASP A 66 4.07 5.08 -28.20
C ASP A 66 3.65 6.49 -28.69
N CYS A 67 2.71 7.16 -28.02
CA CYS A 67 2.21 8.49 -28.45
C CYS A 67 2.88 9.66 -27.75
N PHE A 68 3.65 9.40 -26.71
CA PHE A 68 4.32 10.40 -25.90
C PHE A 68 5.35 9.72 -25.03
N THR A 69 6.28 10.49 -24.48
CA THR A 69 7.17 10.01 -23.42
C THR A 69 6.85 10.68 -22.09
N VAL A 70 7.08 10.00 -20.99
CA VAL A 70 7.01 10.59 -19.65
C VAL A 70 8.27 11.40 -19.37
N ASN A 71 8.09 12.68 -19.05
CA ASN A 71 9.20 13.57 -18.73
C ASN A 71 9.81 13.19 -17.37
N LEU A 72 11.03 12.64 -17.40
CA LEU A 72 11.77 12.23 -16.21
C LEU A 72 12.41 13.42 -15.47
N PRO A 73 12.49 13.40 -14.12
CA PRO A 73 12.18 12.28 -13.24
C PRO A 73 10.69 12.16 -12.87
N VAL A 74 10.21 10.92 -12.75
CA VAL A 74 8.85 10.60 -12.28
C VAL A 74 8.89 9.67 -11.07
N THR A 75 7.88 9.74 -10.19
CA THR A 75 7.74 8.80 -9.06
C THR A 75 6.55 7.89 -9.31
N ILE A 76 6.81 6.58 -9.20
CA ILE A 76 5.83 5.52 -9.42
C ILE A 76 5.76 4.60 -8.19
N VAL A 77 4.71 3.79 -8.13
CA VAL A 77 4.58 2.65 -7.23
C VAL A 77 4.41 1.42 -8.12
N ALA A 78 5.42 0.55 -8.16
CA ALA A 78 5.40 -0.68 -8.94
C ALA A 78 5.34 -1.88 -7.99
N ASN A 79 4.32 -2.74 -8.11
CA ASN A 79 4.04 -3.88 -7.20
C ASN A 79 4.16 -3.48 -5.71
N GLY A 80 3.63 -2.30 -5.36
CA GLY A 80 3.68 -1.72 -4.00
C GLY A 80 5.00 -1.08 -3.58
N ILE A 81 6.03 -1.09 -4.43
CA ILE A 81 7.34 -0.47 -4.19
C ILE A 81 7.38 0.93 -4.80
N THR A 82 7.55 1.96 -3.96
CA THR A 82 7.74 3.32 -4.44
C THR A 82 9.15 3.53 -4.99
N LEU A 83 9.26 3.93 -6.25
CA LEU A 83 10.50 4.20 -6.98
C LEU A 83 10.43 5.59 -7.63
N THR A 84 11.58 6.25 -7.76
CA THR A 84 11.73 7.43 -8.62
C THR A 84 12.60 7.05 -9.81
N ILE A 85 12.05 7.13 -11.01
CA ILE A 85 12.77 6.95 -12.27
C ILE A 85 13.44 8.29 -12.58
N GLU A 86 14.77 8.37 -12.52
CA GLU A 86 15.52 9.59 -12.84
C GLU A 86 15.97 9.63 -14.29
N THR A 87 16.20 8.46 -14.88
CA THR A 87 16.72 8.25 -16.23
C THR A 87 16.12 6.98 -16.86
N LEU A 88 16.19 6.85 -18.18
CA LEU A 88 15.76 5.62 -18.88
C LEU A 88 16.52 4.37 -18.40
N ASP A 89 17.78 4.52 -17.96
CA ASP A 89 18.55 3.40 -17.38
C ASP A 89 17.86 2.82 -16.12
N ASP A 90 17.07 3.62 -15.39
CA ASP A 90 16.35 3.19 -14.19
C ASP A 90 15.14 2.30 -14.54
N LEU A 91 14.70 2.25 -15.80
CA LEU A 91 13.68 1.31 -16.27
C LEU A 91 14.13 -0.15 -16.10
N ASN A 92 15.43 -0.44 -16.14
CA ASN A 92 15.96 -1.77 -15.81
C ASN A 92 15.65 -2.20 -14.37
N VAL A 93 15.52 -1.23 -13.45
CA VAL A 93 15.13 -1.51 -12.06
C VAL A 93 13.64 -1.79 -11.97
N LEU A 94 12.84 -1.07 -12.74
CA LEU A 94 11.41 -1.34 -12.87
C LEU A 94 11.17 -2.73 -13.49
N GLN A 95 11.84 -3.05 -14.59
CA GLN A 95 11.79 -4.38 -15.21
C GLN A 95 12.18 -5.47 -14.21
N ALA A 96 13.23 -5.27 -13.41
CA ALA A 96 13.62 -6.24 -12.39
C ALA A 96 12.61 -6.37 -11.22
N ILE A 97 11.71 -5.40 -11.03
CA ILE A 97 10.60 -5.50 -10.09
C ILE A 97 9.48 -6.34 -10.70
N PHE A 98 9.19 -6.16 -11.98
CA PHE A 98 8.23 -6.98 -12.74
C PHE A 98 8.73 -8.42 -12.88
N ASP A 99 9.95 -8.63 -13.39
CA ASP A 99 10.61 -9.95 -13.50
C ASP A 99 10.86 -10.66 -12.16
N ALA A 100 10.61 -10.01 -11.02
CA ALA A 100 10.79 -10.64 -9.71
C ALA A 100 9.87 -11.86 -9.53
N SER A 101 8.75 -11.89 -10.25
CA SER A 101 7.87 -13.04 -10.38
C SER A 101 7.24 -13.01 -11.79
N ASN A 102 7.03 -14.18 -12.37
CA ASN A 102 6.41 -14.35 -13.68
C ASN A 102 4.95 -14.85 -13.56
N THR A 103 4.35 -14.63 -12.39
CA THR A 103 3.04 -15.18 -12.00
C THR A 103 2.15 -14.19 -11.26
N ASP A 104 2.67 -13.03 -10.90
CA ASP A 104 1.94 -11.89 -10.37
C ASP A 104 1.40 -11.01 -11.51
N ASP A 105 0.48 -10.13 -11.13
CA ASP A 105 -0.04 -9.10 -12.03
C ASP A 105 0.78 -7.84 -11.76
N ASP A 106 1.54 -7.40 -12.76
CA ASP A 106 2.40 -6.22 -12.64
C ASP A 106 1.57 -4.95 -12.62
N ASP A 107 1.52 -4.33 -11.44
CA ASP A 107 0.76 -3.11 -11.19
C ASP A 107 1.70 -1.91 -11.11
N LEU A 108 1.37 -0.86 -11.86
CA LEU A 108 2.11 0.40 -11.92
C LEU A 108 1.19 1.59 -11.68
N GLU A 109 1.47 2.35 -10.63
CA GLU A 109 0.75 3.58 -10.30
C GLU A 109 1.67 4.80 -10.35
N PHE A 110 1.29 5.84 -11.10
CA PHE A 110 1.97 7.12 -11.09
C PHE A 110 1.58 8.00 -9.89
N LEU A 111 2.58 8.68 -9.29
CA LEU A 111 2.32 9.77 -8.34
C LEU A 111 2.19 11.11 -9.06
N PHE A 112 0.95 11.51 -9.31
CA PHE A 112 0.62 12.77 -9.99
C PHE A 112 0.95 14.03 -9.16
N PRO A 113 1.20 15.18 -9.82
CA PRO A 113 1.17 15.37 -11.28
C PRO A 113 2.44 14.89 -11.99
N ILE A 114 2.28 14.48 -13.25
CA ILE A 114 3.38 14.12 -14.16
C ILE A 114 3.35 15.06 -15.38
N THR A 115 4.43 15.07 -16.16
CA THR A 115 4.50 15.78 -17.44
C THR A 115 4.79 14.75 -18.52
N ILE A 116 4.05 14.80 -19.63
CA ILE A 116 4.31 14.00 -20.83
C ILE A 116 4.82 14.91 -21.95
N ILE A 117 5.58 14.35 -22.88
CA ILE A 117 6.17 15.01 -24.05
C ILE A 117 5.57 14.36 -25.29
N LEU A 118 4.80 15.10 -26.08
CA LEU A 118 4.18 14.58 -27.31
C LEU A 118 5.20 14.47 -28.45
N ASN A 119 4.78 13.90 -29.59
CA ASN A 119 5.65 13.63 -30.75
C ASN A 119 6.27 14.90 -31.34
N ASP A 120 5.60 16.03 -31.19
CA ASP A 120 6.07 17.36 -31.58
C ASP A 120 6.90 18.08 -30.50
N TYR A 121 7.32 17.35 -29.46
CA TYR A 121 8.01 17.82 -28.26
C TYR A 121 7.22 18.85 -27.43
N THR A 122 5.90 18.93 -27.60
CA THR A 122 5.08 19.75 -26.71
C THR A 122 4.89 19.05 -25.35
N GLU A 123 5.12 19.81 -24.28
CA GLU A 123 4.95 19.30 -22.91
C GLU A 123 3.50 19.52 -22.43
N VAL A 124 2.88 18.46 -21.90
CA VAL A 124 1.54 18.49 -21.30
C VAL A 124 1.62 18.03 -19.84
N ASN A 125 1.03 18.81 -18.93
CA ASN A 125 0.92 18.41 -17.52
C ASN A 125 -0.34 17.59 -17.29
N ILE A 126 -0.17 16.41 -16.70
CA ILE A 126 -1.24 15.49 -16.33
C ILE A 126 -1.39 15.48 -14.81
N GLU A 127 -2.61 15.76 -14.33
CA GLU A 127 -2.89 15.98 -12.90
C GLU A 127 -3.51 14.76 -12.20
N THR A 128 -4.02 13.78 -12.97
CA THR A 128 -4.78 12.63 -12.46
C THR A 128 -4.65 11.42 -13.40
N VAL A 129 -4.81 10.21 -12.86
CA VAL A 129 -4.83 8.96 -13.65
C VAL A 129 -5.90 8.98 -14.74
N ASP A 130 -7.14 9.40 -14.43
CA ASP A 130 -8.22 9.51 -15.44
C ASP A 130 -7.81 10.37 -16.65
N ALA A 131 -6.96 11.39 -16.44
CA ALA A 131 -6.52 12.27 -17.52
C ALA A 131 -5.39 11.63 -18.36
N LEU A 132 -4.59 10.75 -17.76
CA LEU A 132 -3.59 9.95 -18.47
C LEU A 132 -4.29 8.88 -19.31
N GLU A 133 -5.25 8.16 -18.73
CA GLU A 133 -6.05 7.15 -19.44
C GLU A 133 -6.81 7.74 -20.63
N ASP A 134 -7.41 8.94 -20.48
CA ASP A 134 -8.05 9.65 -21.59
C ASP A 134 -7.04 9.95 -22.74
N PHE A 135 -5.78 10.24 -22.41
CA PHE A 135 -4.72 10.46 -23.41
C PHE A 135 -4.34 9.16 -24.11
N ILE A 136 -4.16 8.07 -23.36
CA ILE A 136 -3.84 6.74 -23.91
C ILE A 136 -4.98 6.21 -24.79
N GLU A 137 -6.25 6.32 -24.36
CA GLU A 137 -7.39 5.84 -25.17
C GLU A 137 -7.54 6.64 -26.49
N THR A 138 -7.08 7.89 -26.50
CA THR A 138 -7.10 8.74 -27.70
C THR A 138 -5.79 8.75 -28.49
N CYS A 139 -4.79 7.99 -28.02
CA CYS A 139 -3.55 7.75 -28.74
C CYS A 139 -3.86 7.09 -30.07
N ILE A 140 -3.42 7.73 -31.14
CA ILE A 140 -3.37 7.17 -32.47
C ILE A 140 -1.93 7.39 -32.88
N SER A 141 -1.15 6.32 -32.94
CA SER A 141 0.24 6.37 -33.40
C SER A 141 0.29 7.06 -34.76
N ASP A 142 1.24 7.98 -34.89
CA ASP A 142 1.41 8.72 -36.13
C ASP A 142 2.22 7.84 -37.09
N GLU A 143 1.51 7.17 -38.01
CA GLU A 143 2.11 6.30 -39.04
C GLU A 143 3.17 7.00 -39.90
N ASP A 144 3.27 8.35 -39.84
CA ASP A 144 4.32 9.08 -40.55
C ASP A 144 5.68 9.05 -39.80
N ILE A 145 5.73 8.73 -38.50
CA ILE A 145 6.97 8.70 -37.69
C ILE A 145 7.86 7.53 -38.12
N ILE A 146 9.18 7.77 -38.15
CA ILE A 146 10.17 6.80 -38.63
C ILE A 146 11.09 6.42 -37.48
N GLU A 147 10.78 5.32 -36.81
CA GLU A 147 11.47 4.86 -35.58
C GLU A 147 12.74 4.05 -35.88
N CYS A 148 12.74 3.31 -37.00
CA CYS A 148 13.81 2.40 -37.37
C CYS A 148 15.07 3.08 -37.95
N ALA A 149 15.14 4.42 -37.96
CA ALA A 149 16.29 5.20 -38.36
C ALA A 149 16.55 6.35 -37.40
N ASP A 150 17.83 6.60 -37.10
CA ASP A 150 18.25 7.70 -36.23
C ASP A 150 19.48 8.43 -36.83
N PHE A 151 19.55 9.74 -36.61
CA PHE A 151 20.71 10.55 -36.97
C PHE A 151 21.86 10.35 -35.98
N VAL A 152 23.04 10.03 -36.49
CA VAL A 152 24.24 10.07 -35.65
C VAL A 152 24.70 11.52 -35.48
N TYR A 153 24.36 12.10 -34.33
CA TYR A 153 24.75 13.45 -33.94
C TYR A 153 26.24 13.57 -33.56
N PRO A 154 26.83 14.79 -33.67
CA PRO A 154 26.20 16.03 -34.13
C PRO A 154 26.18 16.18 -35.65
N ILE A 155 25.12 16.81 -36.16
CA ILE A 155 25.02 17.25 -37.57
C ILE A 155 25.07 18.78 -37.64
N SER A 156 25.25 19.35 -38.84
CA SER A 156 25.29 20.81 -38.96
C SER A 156 24.68 21.32 -40.25
N PHE A 157 24.05 22.49 -40.17
CA PHE A 157 23.45 23.18 -41.30
C PHE A 157 24.18 24.49 -41.56
N SER A 158 24.48 24.76 -42.82
CA SER A 158 24.83 26.10 -43.29
C SER A 158 23.53 26.87 -43.57
N ILE A 159 23.28 27.94 -42.82
CA ILE A 159 22.10 28.79 -43.00
C ILE A 159 22.48 30.11 -43.66
N TYR A 160 21.60 30.61 -44.54
CA TYR A 160 21.73 31.93 -45.14
C TYR A 160 20.46 32.75 -44.90
N ASN A 161 20.59 33.82 -44.11
CA ASN A 161 19.50 34.76 -43.90
C ASN A 161 19.46 35.79 -45.04
N THR A 162 18.40 35.78 -45.86
CA THR A 162 18.31 36.66 -47.04
C THR A 162 18.19 38.14 -46.70
N ASP A 163 17.67 38.47 -45.52
CA ASP A 163 17.41 39.85 -45.11
C ASP A 163 18.69 40.53 -44.60
N PHE A 164 19.48 39.80 -43.84
CA PHE A 164 20.75 40.28 -43.28
C PHE A 164 21.96 39.95 -44.17
N GLN A 165 21.81 39.06 -45.14
CA GLN A 165 22.89 38.54 -46.00
C GLN A 165 24.05 37.97 -45.17
N VAL A 166 23.68 37.16 -44.16
CA VAL A 166 24.63 36.53 -43.24
C VAL A 166 24.56 35.02 -43.43
N ILE A 167 25.72 34.40 -43.63
CA ILE A 167 25.91 32.95 -43.51
C ILE A 167 26.27 32.63 -42.06
N ASP A 168 25.64 31.61 -41.51
CA ASP A 168 25.99 31.02 -40.22
C ASP A 168 25.99 29.50 -40.31
N THR A 169 26.56 28.83 -39.31
CA THR A 169 26.51 27.38 -39.18
C THR A 169 25.84 27.01 -37.87
N VAL A 170 24.72 26.30 -37.97
CA VAL A 170 24.00 25.73 -36.83
C VAL A 170 24.49 24.30 -36.64
N VAL A 171 24.89 23.96 -35.42
CA VAL A 171 25.20 22.59 -35.02
C VAL A 171 23.99 22.07 -34.25
N ILE A 172 23.58 20.85 -34.56
CA ILE A 172 22.44 20.15 -33.96
C ILE A 172 23.01 18.93 -33.23
N ASP A 173 22.72 18.83 -31.94
CA ASP A 173 23.32 17.82 -31.06
C ASP A 173 22.36 16.66 -30.70
N ASN A 174 21.07 16.75 -31.03
CA ASN A 174 20.02 15.74 -30.76
C ASN A 174 18.76 15.96 -31.61
N ASP A 175 17.81 15.02 -31.54
CA ASP A 175 16.55 15.05 -32.30
C ASP A 175 15.64 16.22 -31.96
N TYR A 176 15.51 16.57 -30.67
CA TYR A 176 14.76 17.75 -30.26
C TYR A 176 15.25 19.02 -30.97
N GLU A 177 16.58 19.24 -31.01
CA GLU A 177 17.15 20.38 -31.71
C GLU A 177 16.92 20.31 -33.22
N LEU A 178 16.97 19.10 -33.83
CA LEU A 178 16.71 18.92 -35.25
C LEU A 178 15.25 19.22 -35.60
N TYR A 179 14.32 18.63 -34.86
CA TYR A 179 12.87 18.78 -35.06
C TYR A 179 12.47 20.25 -34.97
N ILE A 180 12.85 20.93 -33.89
CA ILE A 180 12.55 22.34 -33.69
C ILE A 180 13.23 23.24 -34.74
N PHE A 181 14.44 22.87 -35.19
CA PHE A 181 15.11 23.59 -36.27
C PHE A 181 14.34 23.48 -37.60
N LEU A 182 13.83 22.29 -37.94
CA LEU A 182 13.07 22.04 -39.16
C LEU A 182 11.71 22.75 -39.14
N GLU A 183 11.00 22.72 -38.01
CA GLU A 183 9.75 23.48 -37.81
C GLU A 183 9.98 24.99 -37.94
N GLY A 184 11.14 25.47 -37.48
CA GLY A 184 11.52 26.88 -37.60
C GLY A 184 11.86 27.36 -39.02
N LEU A 185 11.95 26.46 -40.02
CA LEU A 185 12.24 26.84 -41.41
C LEU A 185 11.05 27.55 -42.10
N ASP A 186 9.82 27.31 -41.64
CA ASP A 186 8.59 27.89 -42.21
C ASP A 186 8.16 29.21 -41.52
N ASP A 187 8.93 29.69 -40.54
CA ASP A 187 8.55 30.86 -39.74
C ASP A 187 8.78 32.19 -40.50
N ASP A 188 7.70 32.71 -41.11
CA ASP A 188 7.62 33.95 -41.89
C ASP A 188 8.16 35.21 -41.13
N ASP A 189 8.31 35.14 -39.80
CA ASP A 189 8.68 36.28 -38.95
C ASP A 189 10.21 36.58 -38.86
N ASN A 190 11.09 35.67 -39.31
CA ASN A 190 12.56 35.80 -39.17
C ASN A 190 13.35 36.02 -40.48
N GLY A 191 12.64 36.25 -41.59
CA GLY A 191 13.22 36.37 -42.94
C GLY A 191 13.47 35.00 -43.58
N VAL A 192 13.59 34.93 -44.90
CA VAL A 192 13.78 33.65 -45.60
C VAL A 192 15.15 33.06 -45.20
N VAL A 193 15.13 32.00 -44.40
CA VAL A 193 16.32 31.23 -44.02
C VAL A 193 16.48 30.09 -45.02
N LEU A 194 17.55 30.14 -45.82
CA LEU A 194 17.92 29.00 -46.67
C LEU A 194 18.84 28.09 -45.88
N ALA A 195 18.40 26.88 -45.55
CA ALA A 195 19.19 25.88 -44.85
C ALA A 195 19.77 24.85 -45.84
N SER A 196 21.02 24.46 -45.62
CA SER A 196 21.69 23.39 -46.35
C SER A 196 22.45 22.49 -45.38
N LEU A 197 22.16 21.20 -45.42
CA LEU A 197 22.80 20.20 -44.56
C LEU A 197 24.26 19.97 -44.98
N ASN A 198 25.17 20.02 -44.01
CA ASN A 198 26.59 19.78 -44.26
C ASN A 198 26.87 18.27 -44.20
N PHE A 199 27.20 17.69 -45.35
CA PHE A 199 27.60 16.29 -45.48
C PHE A 199 29.09 16.05 -45.18
N PRO A 200 29.50 14.83 -44.79
CA PRO A 200 28.66 13.62 -44.66
C PRO A 200 27.80 13.61 -43.39
N VAL A 201 26.68 12.88 -43.46
CA VAL A 201 25.79 12.56 -42.33
C VAL A 201 25.68 11.04 -42.24
N THR A 202 25.55 10.51 -41.03
CA THR A 202 25.41 9.07 -40.81
C THR A 202 24.03 8.79 -40.25
N ILE A 203 23.34 7.79 -40.81
CA ILE A 203 22.10 7.22 -40.28
C ILE A 203 22.43 5.90 -39.61
N ALA A 204 21.95 5.70 -38.39
CA ALA A 204 21.90 4.42 -37.70
C ALA A 204 20.53 3.79 -37.94
N TYR A 205 20.49 2.48 -38.18
CA TYR A 205 19.25 1.72 -38.29
C TYR A 205 19.00 0.91 -37.02
N ALA A 206 17.74 0.54 -36.73
CA ALA A 206 17.36 -0.27 -35.57
C ALA A 206 18.20 -1.55 -35.41
N ASN A 207 18.54 -2.21 -36.52
CA ASN A 207 19.42 -3.40 -36.51
C ASN A 207 20.90 -3.14 -36.16
N GLY A 208 21.26 -1.93 -35.74
CA GLY A 208 22.60 -1.52 -35.32
C GLY A 208 23.59 -1.28 -36.48
N SER A 209 23.17 -1.40 -37.73
CA SER A 209 23.99 -1.02 -38.88
C SER A 209 23.92 0.49 -39.15
N THR A 210 24.95 1.03 -39.81
CA THR A 210 25.04 2.46 -40.09
C THR A 210 25.34 2.72 -41.56
N VAL A 211 24.76 3.77 -42.14
CA VAL A 211 25.04 4.24 -43.49
C VAL A 211 25.52 5.69 -43.49
N GLU A 212 26.66 5.95 -44.14
CA GLU A 212 27.17 7.32 -44.36
C GLU A 212 26.65 7.84 -45.70
N VAL A 213 25.87 8.92 -45.66
CA VAL A 213 25.30 9.60 -46.83
C VAL A 213 26.02 10.91 -47.11
N ASN A 214 26.08 11.29 -48.39
CA ASN A 214 26.95 12.37 -48.86
C ASN A 214 26.20 13.46 -49.65
N ASN A 215 24.88 13.37 -49.75
CA ASN A 215 24.01 14.37 -50.38
C ASN A 215 22.54 14.11 -50.01
N ASN A 216 21.68 15.10 -50.26
CA ASN A 216 20.24 15.05 -49.97
C ASN A 216 19.52 13.83 -50.57
N GLN A 217 19.82 13.46 -51.82
CA GLN A 217 19.18 12.32 -52.48
C GLN A 217 19.57 11.00 -51.80
N ALA A 218 20.86 10.82 -51.45
CA ALA A 218 21.32 9.63 -50.76
C ALA A 218 20.75 9.53 -49.34
N LEU A 219 20.52 10.67 -48.66
CA LEU A 219 19.86 10.73 -47.36
C LEU A 219 18.38 10.32 -47.47
N GLU A 220 17.65 10.88 -48.43
CA GLU A 220 16.26 10.51 -48.72
C GLU A 220 16.13 9.01 -49.04
N GLU A 221 16.98 8.48 -49.92
CA GLU A 221 17.01 7.04 -50.24
C GLU A 221 17.36 6.17 -49.01
N ALA A 222 18.21 6.66 -48.11
CA ALA A 222 18.60 5.93 -46.90
C ALA A 222 17.49 5.87 -45.85
N ILE A 223 16.74 6.96 -45.66
CA ILE A 223 15.61 7.03 -44.71
C ILE A 223 14.43 6.21 -45.23
N ASN A 224 14.03 6.37 -46.50
CA ASN A 224 12.92 5.55 -47.07
C ASN A 224 13.24 4.04 -47.09
N ALA A 225 14.52 3.67 -47.13
CA ALA A 225 14.90 2.26 -47.02
C ALA A 225 14.80 1.74 -45.58
N ALA A 226 14.81 2.62 -44.57
CA ALA A 226 14.51 2.26 -43.19
C ALA A 226 13.03 1.93 -43.03
N ASP A 227 12.16 2.79 -43.59
CA ASP A 227 10.70 2.68 -43.58
C ASP A 227 10.20 1.30 -44.08
N GLU A 228 10.82 0.73 -45.11
CA GLU A 228 10.52 -0.63 -45.59
C GLU A 228 10.95 -1.77 -44.63
N ASN A 229 11.73 -1.47 -43.59
CA ASN A 229 12.13 -2.40 -42.51
C ASN A 229 11.63 -1.93 -41.13
N CYS A 230 10.64 -1.02 -41.09
CA CYS A 230 9.98 -0.52 -39.88
C CYS A 230 8.70 -1.29 -39.55
N GLU A 231 8.25 -2.24 -40.40
CA GLU A 231 7.08 -3.06 -40.07
C GLU A 231 7.46 -4.09 -39.01
N ASP A 232 6.78 -3.98 -37.87
CA ASP A 232 6.75 -4.82 -36.68
C ASP A 232 7.39 -6.22 -36.83
N ASP A 233 8.23 -6.55 -35.84
CA ASP A 233 8.96 -7.80 -35.62
C ASP A 233 8.06 -9.07 -35.49
N CYS A 234 6.81 -9.00 -35.92
CA CYS A 234 5.86 -10.11 -36.00
C CYS A 234 5.79 -10.73 -37.40
N ASP A 235 6.90 -10.75 -38.13
CA ASP A 235 6.95 -11.45 -39.40
C ASP A 235 6.68 -12.96 -39.19
N LEU A 236 6.16 -13.65 -40.21
CA LEU A 236 5.77 -15.05 -40.05
C LEU A 236 6.98 -15.96 -39.72
N GLU A 237 8.19 -15.61 -40.13
CA GLU A 237 9.40 -16.38 -39.87
C GLU A 237 9.80 -16.26 -38.40
N ASP A 238 9.79 -15.05 -37.84
CA ASP A 238 10.13 -14.74 -36.46
C ASP A 238 9.11 -15.33 -35.48
N VAL A 239 7.80 -15.17 -35.75
CA VAL A 239 6.74 -15.80 -34.93
C VAL A 239 6.87 -17.32 -34.89
N LEU A 240 7.27 -17.94 -36.01
CA LEU A 240 7.49 -19.38 -36.05
C LEU A 240 8.74 -19.80 -35.27
N GLU A 241 9.82 -19.00 -35.29
CA GLU A 241 11.04 -19.26 -34.53
C GLU A 241 10.79 -19.14 -33.02
N ASN A 242 10.19 -18.04 -32.56
CA ASN A 242 9.95 -17.76 -31.14
C ASN A 242 8.97 -18.75 -30.52
N LEU A 243 7.85 -19.07 -31.20
CA LEU A 243 6.88 -20.05 -30.69
C LEU A 243 7.51 -21.45 -30.52
N GLN A 244 8.52 -21.80 -31.33
CA GLN A 244 9.19 -23.10 -31.32
C GLN A 244 10.43 -23.16 -30.42
N GLU A 245 10.96 -22.02 -29.98
CA GLU A 245 12.21 -21.96 -29.20
C GLU A 245 12.05 -22.60 -27.81
N CYS A 246 11.00 -22.20 -27.08
CA CYS A 246 10.72 -22.62 -25.72
C CYS A 246 9.22 -22.95 -25.52
N HIS A 247 8.81 -23.23 -24.28
CA HIS A 247 7.38 -23.34 -23.96
C HIS A 247 6.83 -22.00 -23.52
N TRP A 248 5.52 -21.88 -23.60
CA TRP A 248 4.80 -20.65 -23.31
C TRP A 248 3.79 -20.88 -22.20
N VAL A 249 3.53 -19.87 -21.38
CA VAL A 249 2.47 -19.86 -20.39
C VAL A 249 1.47 -18.77 -20.73
N ILE A 250 0.19 -18.97 -20.40
CA ILE A 250 -0.79 -17.88 -20.50
C ILE A 250 -0.60 -16.98 -19.28
N ALA A 251 -0.14 -15.75 -19.50
CA ALA A 251 0.01 -14.73 -18.46
C ALA A 251 -1.35 -14.10 -18.13
N ALA A 252 -2.13 -13.76 -19.16
CA ALA A 252 -3.46 -13.17 -19.00
C ALA A 252 -4.46 -13.70 -20.04
N HIS A 253 -5.73 -13.84 -19.64
CA HIS A 253 -6.81 -14.16 -20.56
C HIS A 253 -8.11 -13.48 -20.13
N ASN A 254 -8.57 -12.50 -20.92
CA ASN A 254 -9.59 -11.52 -20.52
C ASN A 254 -11.01 -12.09 -20.23
N VAL A 255 -11.23 -13.38 -20.44
CA VAL A 255 -12.49 -14.08 -20.13
C VAL A 255 -12.37 -15.10 -18.99
N ASN A 256 -11.20 -15.71 -18.83
CA ASN A 256 -11.02 -16.86 -17.94
C ASN A 256 -9.54 -17.13 -17.65
N ASN A 257 -9.16 -17.09 -16.38
CA ASN A 257 -7.79 -17.37 -15.92
C ASN A 257 -7.58 -18.84 -15.50
N ASP A 258 -8.50 -19.75 -15.83
CA ASP A 258 -8.37 -21.18 -15.50
C ASP A 258 -7.16 -21.89 -16.16
N TYR A 259 -6.42 -21.21 -17.04
CA TYR A 259 -5.27 -21.75 -17.77
C TYR A 259 -3.91 -21.33 -17.21
N LEU A 260 -3.86 -20.63 -16.08
CA LEU A 260 -2.62 -20.33 -15.38
C LEU A 260 -1.90 -21.62 -14.97
N GLY A 261 -0.58 -21.68 -15.17
CA GLY A 261 0.27 -22.84 -14.88
C GLY A 261 0.28 -23.95 -15.93
N TYR A 262 -0.38 -23.77 -17.08
CA TYR A 262 -0.25 -24.68 -18.22
C TYR A 262 0.83 -24.21 -19.19
N HIS A 263 1.72 -25.12 -19.57
CA HIS A 263 2.82 -24.91 -20.51
C HIS A 263 2.44 -25.39 -21.91
N PHE A 264 2.49 -24.49 -22.87
CA PHE A 264 2.17 -24.69 -24.28
C PHE A 264 3.46 -24.94 -25.06
N TYR A 265 3.53 -26.07 -25.75
CA TYR A 265 4.65 -26.46 -26.60
C TYR A 265 4.18 -26.50 -28.06
N PHE A 266 4.57 -25.48 -28.83
CA PHE A 266 4.33 -25.38 -30.25
C PHE A 266 5.44 -26.13 -31.01
N ASN A 267 5.23 -27.42 -31.31
CA ASN A 267 6.28 -28.27 -31.89
C ASN A 267 6.40 -28.11 -33.42
N ASP A 268 7.61 -28.29 -33.99
CA ASP A 268 7.93 -28.23 -35.44
C ASP A 268 7.11 -29.15 -36.35
N ASN A 269 6.39 -30.13 -35.78
CA ASN A 269 5.55 -31.07 -36.51
C ASN A 269 4.06 -30.68 -36.49
N ASN A 270 3.77 -29.42 -36.19
CA ASN A 270 2.44 -28.84 -36.07
C ASN A 270 1.62 -29.44 -34.91
N LEU A 271 2.27 -30.11 -33.94
CA LEU A 271 1.59 -30.61 -32.76
C LEU A 271 1.66 -29.58 -31.63
N LEU A 272 0.50 -29.24 -31.08
CA LEU A 272 0.41 -28.48 -29.83
C LEU A 272 0.34 -29.47 -28.68
N GLN A 273 1.23 -29.33 -27.71
CA GLN A 273 1.15 -30.07 -26.45
C GLN A 273 0.96 -29.06 -25.33
N ILE A 274 -0.12 -29.20 -24.56
CA ILE A 274 -0.33 -28.43 -23.36
C ILE A 274 -0.10 -29.37 -22.18
N ILE A 275 0.84 -29.01 -21.32
CA ILE A 275 1.31 -29.82 -20.19
C ILE A 275 1.16 -28.99 -18.92
N PHE A 276 0.76 -29.62 -17.82
CA PHE A 276 0.77 -29.00 -16.50
C PHE A 276 1.87 -29.66 -15.64
N GLY A 277 2.93 -28.91 -15.31
CA GLY A 277 4.12 -29.43 -14.61
C GLY A 277 4.82 -30.62 -15.32
N THR A 278 5.54 -31.53 -14.64
CA THR A 278 6.13 -32.74 -15.31
C THR A 278 5.13 -33.90 -15.53
N GLY A 279 3.83 -33.69 -15.31
CA GLY A 279 2.81 -34.72 -15.32
C GLY A 279 2.27 -35.04 -16.72
N SER A 280 2.10 -36.33 -17.05
CA SER A 280 1.65 -36.84 -18.36
C SER A 280 0.18 -36.51 -18.76
N VAL A 281 -0.45 -35.48 -18.20
CA VAL A 281 -1.71 -34.96 -18.73
C VAL A 281 -1.35 -34.03 -19.88
N THR A 282 -1.32 -34.61 -21.06
CA THR A 282 -1.08 -33.87 -22.30
C THR A 282 -2.42 -33.60 -22.94
N VAL A 283 -2.78 -32.33 -23.08
CA VAL A 283 -3.79 -31.96 -24.07
C VAL A 283 -3.07 -31.87 -25.40
N GLY A 284 -3.45 -32.76 -26.30
CA GLY A 284 -2.87 -32.80 -27.64
C GLY A 284 -3.77 -32.06 -28.62
N GLY A 285 -3.18 -31.25 -29.48
CA GLY A 285 -3.85 -30.61 -30.61
C GLY A 285 -2.89 -30.38 -31.77
N GLU A 286 -3.35 -29.60 -32.72
CA GLU A 286 -2.59 -29.13 -33.87
C GLU A 286 -2.51 -27.61 -33.84
N TRP A 287 -1.37 -27.06 -34.24
CA TRP A 287 -1.18 -25.62 -34.43
C TRP A 287 -0.51 -25.32 -35.77
N TYR A 288 -0.71 -24.12 -36.29
CA TYR A 288 0.13 -23.53 -37.33
C TYR A 288 -0.02 -22.01 -37.32
N ALA A 289 1.00 -21.30 -37.81
CA ALA A 289 0.91 -19.87 -38.09
C ALA A 289 0.81 -19.61 -39.61
N SER A 290 0.09 -18.57 -40.00
CA SER A 290 0.00 -18.11 -41.39
C SER A 290 -0.29 -16.62 -41.47
N GLU A 291 0.18 -15.97 -42.52
CA GLU A 291 -0.10 -14.57 -42.77
C GLU A 291 -1.44 -14.38 -43.53
N VAL A 292 -2.29 -13.50 -43.03
CA VAL A 292 -3.58 -13.12 -43.62
C VAL A 292 -3.65 -11.60 -43.69
N ASP A 293 -3.69 -11.05 -44.91
CA ASP A 293 -3.78 -9.60 -45.16
C ASP A 293 -2.65 -8.77 -44.48
N GLY A 294 -1.45 -9.33 -44.33
CA GLY A 294 -0.28 -8.69 -43.72
C GLY A 294 -0.11 -8.96 -42.23
N THR A 295 -1.06 -9.65 -41.58
CA THR A 295 -1.00 -9.97 -40.15
C THR A 295 -0.80 -11.46 -39.93
N VAL A 296 0.06 -11.83 -38.96
CA VAL A 296 0.25 -13.24 -38.58
C VAL A 296 -0.94 -13.74 -37.75
N VAL A 297 -1.43 -14.92 -38.12
CA VAL A 297 -2.54 -15.61 -37.47
C VAL A 297 -2.08 -17.00 -37.04
N VAL A 298 -2.17 -17.28 -35.74
CA VAL A 298 -1.94 -18.59 -35.13
C VAL A 298 -3.26 -19.35 -35.04
N THR A 299 -3.38 -20.47 -35.75
CA THR A 299 -4.55 -21.34 -35.68
C THR A 299 -4.28 -22.51 -34.73
N ILE A 300 -5.16 -22.70 -33.75
CA ILE A 300 -5.17 -23.84 -32.82
C ILE A 300 -6.39 -24.71 -33.11
N SER A 301 -6.21 -26.04 -33.20
CA SER A 301 -7.33 -26.95 -33.49
C SER A 301 -7.12 -28.37 -33.00
N GLY A 302 -8.20 -29.14 -32.91
CA GLY A 302 -8.15 -30.57 -32.64
C GLY A 302 -7.71 -30.91 -31.21
N LEU A 303 -7.93 -29.99 -30.27
CA LEU A 303 -7.54 -30.17 -28.88
C LEU A 303 -8.38 -31.27 -28.23
N THR A 304 -7.72 -32.14 -27.45
CA THR A 304 -8.40 -33.21 -26.71
C THR A 304 -9.17 -32.73 -25.47
N ASP A 305 -8.88 -31.51 -25.03
CA ASP A 305 -9.50 -30.73 -23.95
C ASP A 305 -9.24 -29.23 -24.23
N PHE A 306 -9.71 -28.27 -23.42
CA PHE A 306 -9.53 -26.82 -23.69
C PHE A 306 -10.05 -26.36 -25.06
N THR A 307 -11.20 -26.88 -25.47
CA THR A 307 -11.78 -26.61 -26.81
C THR A 307 -12.08 -25.13 -27.07
N GLU A 308 -12.15 -24.33 -26.02
CA GLU A 308 -12.33 -22.89 -26.06
C GLU A 308 -11.10 -22.10 -26.51
N LEU A 309 -9.90 -22.72 -26.48
CA LEU A 309 -8.69 -22.15 -27.08
C LEU A 309 -8.57 -22.44 -28.58
N GLU A 310 -9.45 -23.28 -29.14
CA GLU A 310 -9.46 -23.55 -30.58
C GLU A 310 -9.92 -22.33 -31.39
N GLY A 311 -9.31 -22.14 -32.56
CA GLY A 311 -9.68 -21.11 -33.53
C GLY A 311 -8.47 -20.37 -34.07
N ASP A 312 -8.76 -19.25 -34.73
CA ASP A 312 -7.77 -18.38 -35.35
C ASP A 312 -7.50 -17.22 -34.40
N TRP A 313 -6.23 -17.04 -34.01
CA TRP A 313 -5.75 -16.00 -33.11
C TRP A 313 -4.85 -15.05 -33.88
N MET A 314 -5.22 -13.78 -33.93
CA MET A 314 -4.45 -12.73 -34.57
C MET A 314 -3.36 -12.25 -33.62
N VAL A 315 -2.10 -12.26 -34.06
CA VAL A 315 -0.98 -11.64 -33.34
C VAL A 315 -1.15 -10.13 -33.48
N VAL A 316 -1.35 -9.43 -32.36
CA VAL A 316 -1.51 -7.98 -32.34
C VAL A 316 -0.31 -7.25 -31.73
N ASP A 317 0.50 -7.98 -30.98
CA ASP A 317 1.74 -7.52 -30.36
C ASP A 317 2.62 -8.76 -30.17
N CYS A 318 3.91 -8.63 -30.46
CA CYS A 318 4.89 -9.67 -30.25
C CYS A 318 6.24 -9.08 -29.89
N ASP A 319 6.89 -9.75 -28.95
CA ASP A 319 8.27 -9.59 -28.53
C ASP A 319 8.94 -10.99 -28.56
N ASP A 320 10.23 -11.06 -28.29
CA ASP A 320 11.00 -12.29 -28.20
C ASP A 320 10.41 -13.25 -27.14
N ASP A 321 9.89 -12.71 -26.03
CA ASP A 321 9.39 -13.47 -24.89
C ASP A 321 7.91 -13.20 -24.52
N ARG A 322 7.21 -12.32 -25.23
CA ARG A 322 5.80 -11.99 -24.94
C ARG A 322 4.97 -11.86 -26.21
N TYR A 323 3.75 -12.39 -26.20
CA TYR A 323 2.81 -12.28 -27.33
C TYR A 323 1.42 -11.90 -26.85
N VAL A 324 0.78 -10.96 -27.54
CA VAL A 324 -0.65 -10.68 -27.37
C VAL A 324 -1.43 -11.18 -28.58
N LEU A 325 -2.41 -12.04 -28.30
CA LEU A 325 -3.21 -12.74 -29.30
C LEU A 325 -4.68 -12.39 -29.11
N THR A 326 -5.37 -12.02 -30.19
CA THR A 326 -6.80 -11.68 -30.15
C THR A 326 -7.65 -12.57 -31.05
N GLN A 327 -8.89 -12.84 -30.62
CA GLN A 327 -9.88 -13.58 -31.38
C GLN A 327 -11.25 -12.91 -31.31
N GLU A 328 -11.85 -12.67 -32.47
CA GLU A 328 -13.21 -12.15 -32.59
C GLU A 328 -14.26 -13.26 -32.42
N THR A 329 -15.05 -13.20 -31.34
CA THR A 329 -16.19 -14.10 -31.12
C THR A 329 -17.52 -13.37 -31.37
N ALA A 330 -18.63 -14.12 -31.41
CA ALA A 330 -19.96 -13.53 -31.64
C ALA A 330 -20.42 -12.53 -30.56
N ASN A 331 -19.76 -12.49 -29.39
CA ASN A 331 -20.17 -11.71 -28.24
C ASN A 331 -19.12 -10.68 -27.77
N GLN A 332 -17.83 -10.90 -28.04
CA GLN A 332 -16.72 -10.05 -27.60
C GLN A 332 -15.41 -10.42 -28.33
N THR A 333 -14.42 -9.53 -28.25
CA THR A 333 -13.01 -9.83 -28.53
C THR A 333 -12.41 -10.56 -27.33
N VAL A 334 -11.81 -11.71 -27.58
CA VAL A 334 -11.07 -12.50 -26.59
C VAL A 334 -9.60 -12.19 -26.77
N GLU A 335 -8.89 -11.95 -25.68
CA GLU A 335 -7.47 -11.64 -25.66
C GLU A 335 -6.74 -12.66 -24.78
N MET A 336 -5.59 -13.10 -25.26
CA MET A 336 -4.70 -14.05 -24.61
C MET A 336 -3.28 -13.51 -24.70
N VAL A 337 -2.64 -13.33 -23.54
CA VAL A 337 -1.23 -12.95 -23.43
C VAL A 337 -0.43 -14.21 -23.13
N LEU A 338 0.60 -14.47 -23.93
CA LEU A 338 1.55 -15.55 -23.73
C LEU A 338 2.90 -14.99 -23.31
N GLU A 339 3.54 -15.64 -22.35
CA GLU A 339 4.91 -15.36 -21.94
C GLU A 339 5.78 -16.60 -22.11
N GLN A 340 6.99 -16.40 -22.61
CA GLN A 340 7.93 -17.46 -22.89
C GLN A 340 8.64 -17.90 -21.60
N ASP A 341 8.70 -19.21 -21.39
CA ASP A 341 9.47 -19.80 -20.30
C ASP A 341 10.41 -20.89 -20.84
N CYS A 342 11.71 -20.64 -20.73
CA CYS A 342 12.78 -21.53 -21.17
C CYS A 342 13.33 -22.43 -20.04
N SER A 343 12.65 -22.50 -18.89
CA SER A 343 13.06 -23.33 -17.78
C SER A 343 13.07 -24.83 -18.17
N SER A 344 14.22 -25.48 -17.94
CA SER A 344 14.54 -26.74 -18.64
C SER A 344 13.74 -27.99 -18.24
N GLN A 345 12.70 -27.92 -17.40
CA GLN A 345 11.66 -28.95 -17.17
C GLN A 345 10.52 -28.33 -16.32
N PRO A 346 9.23 -28.45 -16.70
CA PRO A 346 8.12 -27.92 -15.90
C PRO A 346 7.99 -28.71 -14.59
N ASN A 347 8.05 -28.08 -13.41
CA ASN A 347 8.01 -28.80 -12.13
C ASN A 347 6.59 -29.33 -11.84
N PRO A 348 6.33 -30.65 -11.62
CA PRO A 348 4.97 -31.15 -11.38
C PRO A 348 4.40 -30.73 -10.03
N PHE A 349 5.23 -30.16 -9.16
CA PHE A 349 4.86 -29.76 -7.81
C PHE A 349 4.89 -28.24 -7.65
N GLU A 350 5.02 -27.48 -8.73
CA GLU A 350 5.09 -26.01 -8.77
C GLU A 350 3.99 -25.34 -7.93
N CYS A 351 2.71 -25.71 -8.13
CA CYS A 351 1.60 -25.21 -7.31
C CYS A 351 1.81 -25.39 -5.77
N PHE A 352 2.58 -26.39 -5.33
CA PHE A 352 2.90 -26.60 -3.91
C PHE A 352 4.16 -25.84 -3.44
N GLU A 353 4.99 -25.39 -4.38
CA GLU A 353 6.13 -24.48 -4.16
C GLU A 353 5.70 -23.02 -4.09
N ASP A 354 4.64 -22.63 -4.81
CA ASP A 354 4.16 -21.25 -4.98
C ASP A 354 3.37 -20.68 -3.78
N VAL A 355 3.43 -21.32 -2.61
CA VAL A 355 2.76 -20.76 -1.43
C VAL A 355 3.69 -19.77 -0.73
N GLU A 356 3.57 -18.54 -1.23
CA GLU A 356 3.85 -17.23 -0.64
C GLU A 356 5.28 -16.70 -0.68
N GLU A 357 5.37 -15.48 -1.22
CA GLU A 357 6.24 -14.38 -0.82
C GLU A 357 7.40 -14.80 0.11
N ILE A 358 8.58 -14.93 -0.50
CA ILE A 358 9.88 -14.79 0.17
C ILE A 358 10.17 -15.88 1.22
N ASN A 359 10.61 -17.08 0.80
CA ASN A 359 11.38 -18.01 1.64
C ASN A 359 10.81 -18.25 3.07
N ALA A 360 9.49 -18.23 3.23
CA ALA A 360 8.81 -18.44 4.49
C ALA A 360 8.07 -19.78 4.42
N ASN A 361 8.27 -20.64 5.40
CA ASN A 361 7.37 -21.79 5.57
C ASN A 361 5.94 -21.25 5.75
N ILE A 362 4.95 -21.86 5.11
CA ILE A 362 3.53 -21.52 5.27
C ILE A 362 3.16 -21.59 6.75
N ILE A 363 2.60 -20.51 7.32
CA ILE A 363 2.23 -20.47 8.74
C ILE A 363 0.71 -20.60 8.91
N LEU A 364 0.25 -21.73 9.46
CA LEU A 364 -1.12 -21.86 9.97
C LEU A 364 -1.18 -21.34 11.40
N THR A 365 -1.95 -20.27 11.62
CA THR A 365 -2.17 -19.70 12.97
C THR A 365 -3.57 -20.04 13.47
N VAL A 366 -3.67 -20.51 14.72
CA VAL A 366 -4.95 -20.74 15.42
C VAL A 366 -4.92 -20.21 16.86
N CYS A 367 -6.09 -19.85 17.37
CA CYS A 367 -6.26 -19.42 18.76
C CYS A 367 -6.15 -20.59 19.76
N ASP A 368 -5.34 -20.41 20.81
CA ASP A 368 -5.21 -21.32 21.97
C ASP A 368 -6.51 -21.39 22.81
N SER A 369 -7.31 -20.31 22.79
CA SER A 369 -8.50 -20.17 23.63
C SER A 369 -9.74 -19.89 22.79
N THR A 370 -10.37 -20.95 22.30
CA THR A 370 -11.80 -20.93 21.91
C THR A 370 -12.61 -21.60 23.03
N ASP A 371 -13.94 -21.47 23.04
CA ASP A 371 -14.88 -21.92 24.10
C ASP A 371 -14.68 -23.35 24.67
N ASN A 372 -13.85 -24.18 24.02
CA ASN A 372 -13.56 -25.56 24.41
C ASN A 372 -12.07 -25.92 24.54
N ILE A 373 -11.14 -24.99 24.35
CA ILE A 373 -9.69 -25.23 24.44
C ILE A 373 -9.11 -24.35 25.56
N PRO A 374 -8.55 -24.93 26.63
CA PRO A 374 -7.88 -24.14 27.66
C PRO A 374 -6.56 -23.59 27.11
N ASN A 375 -6.23 -22.33 27.42
CA ASN A 375 -4.96 -21.67 27.07
C ASN A 375 -3.76 -22.48 27.60
N ASN A 376 -3.29 -23.44 26.82
CA ASN A 376 -2.34 -24.47 27.22
C ASN A 376 -1.28 -24.74 26.13
N GLY A 377 -1.30 -23.95 25.06
CA GLY A 377 -0.41 -24.03 23.91
C GLY A 377 -0.85 -25.00 22.83
N VAL A 378 -2.05 -25.58 22.91
CA VAL A 378 -2.53 -26.62 21.98
C VAL A 378 -3.72 -26.12 21.16
N GLY A 379 -3.52 -25.97 19.86
CA GLY A 379 -4.53 -25.59 18.88
C GLY A 379 -5.04 -26.77 18.05
N LEU A 380 -6.24 -26.61 17.47
CA LEU A 380 -6.84 -27.54 16.50
C LEU A 380 -6.64 -26.99 15.07
N PHE A 381 -5.89 -27.73 14.26
CA PHE A 381 -5.52 -27.34 12.90
C PHE A 381 -6.22 -28.22 11.86
N ASN A 382 -6.64 -27.60 10.76
CA ASN A 382 -7.00 -28.30 9.54
C ASN A 382 -5.85 -28.14 8.54
N LEU A 383 -5.05 -29.19 8.36
CA LEU A 383 -3.86 -29.16 7.52
C LEU A 383 -4.20 -29.19 6.02
N THR A 384 -5.38 -29.70 5.66
CA THR A 384 -5.78 -29.90 4.25
C THR A 384 -6.23 -28.63 3.56
N THR A 385 -6.33 -27.50 4.27
CA THR A 385 -6.72 -26.23 3.68
C THR A 385 -5.58 -25.54 2.96
N VAL A 386 -4.33 -25.83 3.34
CA VAL A 386 -3.14 -25.12 2.85
C VAL A 386 -2.97 -25.28 1.35
N TYR A 387 -3.03 -26.51 0.86
CA TYR A 387 -2.83 -26.82 -0.56
C TYR A 387 -4.14 -27.20 -1.28
N ALA A 388 -5.30 -26.77 -0.74
CA ALA A 388 -6.60 -27.21 -1.25
C ALA A 388 -6.82 -26.89 -2.75
N ASN A 389 -6.24 -25.79 -3.23
CA ASN A 389 -6.33 -25.39 -4.63
C ASN A 389 -5.40 -26.20 -5.56
N CYS A 390 -4.34 -26.79 -5.01
CA CYS A 390 -3.39 -27.65 -5.73
C CYS A 390 -3.76 -29.15 -5.66
N GLU A 391 -4.62 -29.52 -4.71
CA GLU A 391 -5.08 -30.91 -4.50
C GLU A 391 -6.06 -31.34 -5.60
N SER A 392 -5.54 -31.77 -6.75
CA SER A 392 -6.32 -32.44 -7.79
C SER A 392 -6.51 -33.94 -7.47
N PRO A 393 -7.74 -34.43 -7.19
CA PRO A 393 -7.99 -35.79 -6.68
C PRO A 393 -7.53 -36.95 -7.59
N ASN A 394 -7.29 -36.67 -8.87
CA ASN A 394 -6.85 -37.66 -9.85
C ASN A 394 -5.35 -37.60 -10.15
N GLN A 395 -4.61 -36.65 -9.58
CA GLN A 395 -3.23 -36.34 -9.94
C GLN A 395 -2.25 -36.58 -8.81
N PHE A 396 -2.57 -36.11 -7.60
CA PHE A 396 -1.67 -36.16 -6.45
C PHE A 396 -2.22 -37.04 -5.33
N ASN A 397 -1.31 -37.68 -4.61
CA ASN A 397 -1.58 -38.28 -3.31
C ASN A 397 -0.84 -37.48 -2.25
N VAL A 398 -1.59 -36.78 -1.38
CA VAL A 398 -1.04 -35.90 -0.34
C VAL A 398 -1.08 -36.62 1.01
N SER A 399 0.01 -36.54 1.76
CA SER A 399 0.10 -37.11 3.11
C SER A 399 0.91 -36.22 4.05
N TYR A 400 0.45 -36.13 5.29
CA TYR A 400 1.00 -35.22 6.30
C TYR A 400 1.80 -36.00 7.34
N HIS A 401 2.95 -35.49 7.77
CA HIS A 401 3.89 -36.18 8.65
C HIS A 401 4.49 -35.23 9.67
N VAL A 402 4.73 -35.71 10.89
CA VAL A 402 5.37 -34.93 11.97
C VAL A 402 6.91 -34.91 11.88
N SER A 403 7.50 -35.52 10.85
CA SER A 403 8.95 -35.52 10.65
C SER A 403 9.33 -35.77 9.19
N GLU A 404 10.37 -35.10 8.71
CA GLU A 404 10.90 -35.24 7.35
C GLU A 404 11.25 -36.69 6.99
N THR A 405 11.88 -37.45 7.91
CA THR A 405 12.26 -38.86 7.66
C THR A 405 11.05 -39.75 7.38
N ASN A 406 9.93 -39.49 8.06
CA ASN A 406 8.66 -40.20 7.84
C ASN A 406 8.03 -39.83 6.49
N ALA A 407 8.08 -38.54 6.12
CA ALA A 407 7.63 -38.06 4.81
C ALA A 407 8.46 -38.65 3.66
N GLN A 408 9.79 -38.68 3.79
CA GLN A 408 10.70 -39.29 2.80
C GLN A 408 10.44 -40.79 2.61
N ALA A 409 10.18 -41.51 3.71
CA ALA A 409 9.91 -42.94 3.68
C ALA A 409 8.43 -43.30 3.44
N ASN A 410 7.53 -42.30 3.37
CA ASN A 410 6.08 -42.44 3.35
C ASN A 410 5.56 -43.42 4.43
N VAL A 411 5.91 -43.17 5.69
CA VAL A 411 5.49 -43.99 6.85
C VAL A 411 4.97 -43.11 7.97
N ASN A 412 4.07 -43.63 8.82
CA ASN A 412 3.52 -42.91 9.97
C ASN A 412 2.82 -41.57 9.62
N ALA A 413 2.08 -41.54 8.50
CA ALA A 413 1.24 -40.39 8.16
C ALA A 413 0.23 -40.06 9.28
N ILE A 414 -0.05 -38.77 9.44
CA ILE A 414 -1.06 -38.24 10.37
C ILE A 414 -2.42 -38.76 9.95
N ALA A 415 -3.11 -39.43 10.88
CA ALA A 415 -4.34 -40.16 10.57
C ALA A 415 -5.58 -39.27 10.37
N ASN A 416 -5.55 -38.02 10.85
CA ASN A 416 -6.68 -37.09 10.84
C ASN A 416 -6.18 -35.66 10.57
N PRO A 417 -5.74 -35.36 9.34
CA PRO A 417 -5.17 -34.06 8.99
C PRO A 417 -6.16 -32.89 9.09
N GLU A 418 -7.48 -33.14 8.98
CA GLU A 418 -8.51 -32.09 9.06
C GLU A 418 -8.78 -31.60 10.50
N ALA A 419 -8.27 -32.32 11.49
CA ALA A 419 -8.42 -32.00 12.90
C ALA A 419 -7.19 -32.51 13.68
N TYR A 420 -6.03 -31.95 13.33
CA TYR A 420 -4.74 -32.21 13.96
C TYR A 420 -4.57 -31.35 15.21
N LEU A 421 -4.01 -31.92 16.28
CA LEU A 421 -3.62 -31.19 17.48
C LEU A 421 -2.11 -31.13 17.53
N ASN A 422 -1.54 -29.94 17.71
CA ASN A 422 -0.09 -29.81 17.84
C ASN A 422 0.41 -30.52 19.12
N MET A 423 1.59 -31.11 19.01
CA MET A 423 2.32 -31.80 20.06
C MET A 423 3.47 -30.96 20.62
N SER A 424 3.92 -29.94 19.88
CA SER A 424 4.99 -29.01 20.30
C SER A 424 4.44 -27.59 20.47
N VAL A 425 4.91 -26.89 21.49
CA VAL A 425 4.43 -25.55 21.92
C VAL A 425 5.62 -24.59 21.99
N PRO A 426 5.53 -23.34 21.48
CA PRO A 426 4.35 -22.70 20.88
C PRO A 426 4.17 -22.94 19.38
N ALA A 427 5.11 -23.65 18.75
CA ALA A 427 5.08 -23.92 17.32
C ALA A 427 5.50 -25.37 17.01
N GLU A 428 5.00 -25.89 15.89
CA GLU A 428 5.31 -27.22 15.36
C GLU A 428 5.40 -27.19 13.84
N MET A 429 6.37 -27.90 13.26
CA MET A 429 6.52 -28.03 11.81
C MET A 429 5.95 -29.37 11.33
N ILE A 430 5.08 -29.31 10.33
CA ILE A 430 4.49 -30.46 9.65
C ILE A 430 5.10 -30.58 8.26
N TYR A 431 5.40 -31.81 7.84
CA TYR A 431 5.95 -32.14 6.54
C TYR A 431 4.85 -32.74 5.66
N VAL A 432 4.63 -32.14 4.49
CA VAL A 432 3.61 -32.56 3.54
C VAL A 432 4.31 -33.26 2.38
N ARG A 433 4.11 -34.57 2.26
CA ARG A 433 4.57 -35.34 1.12
C ARG A 433 3.49 -35.31 0.04
N VAL A 434 3.85 -34.81 -1.14
CA VAL A 434 3.01 -34.82 -2.34
C VAL A 434 3.66 -35.75 -3.35
N GLU A 435 2.96 -36.79 -3.78
CA GLU A 435 3.46 -37.73 -4.79
C GLU A 435 2.49 -37.86 -5.96
N LEU A 436 3.04 -38.09 -7.16
CA LEU A 436 2.22 -38.33 -8.35
C LEU A 436 1.53 -39.69 -8.28
N ILE A 437 0.21 -39.72 -8.51
CA ILE A 437 -0.55 -40.99 -8.59
C ILE A 437 -0.03 -41.87 -9.74
N SER A 438 0.38 -41.25 -10.85
CA SER A 438 0.93 -41.94 -12.03
C SER A 438 2.32 -42.52 -11.81
N ASN A 439 3.14 -41.92 -10.94
CA ASN A 439 4.48 -42.37 -10.57
C ASN A 439 4.83 -42.00 -9.12
N PRO A 440 4.45 -42.83 -8.12
CA PRO A 440 4.68 -42.52 -6.70
C PRO A 440 6.16 -42.43 -6.28
N SER A 441 7.10 -42.77 -7.16
CA SER A 441 8.53 -42.55 -6.92
C SER A 441 8.96 -41.10 -7.21
N ASN A 442 8.12 -40.33 -7.91
CA ASN A 442 8.27 -38.90 -8.10
C ASN A 442 7.41 -38.20 -7.04
N PHE A 443 8.06 -37.52 -6.10
CA PHE A 443 7.43 -36.84 -4.98
C PHE A 443 8.30 -35.68 -4.53
N ASP A 444 7.68 -34.70 -3.90
CA ASP A 444 8.36 -33.67 -3.13
C ASP A 444 7.81 -33.57 -1.70
N ILE A 445 8.53 -32.83 -0.85
CA ILE A 445 8.21 -32.63 0.56
C ILE A 445 8.21 -31.14 0.87
N PHE A 446 7.04 -30.66 1.25
CA PHE A 446 6.80 -29.30 1.69
C PHE A 446 6.66 -29.20 3.21
N THR A 447 6.57 -27.98 3.72
CA THR A 447 6.46 -27.71 5.15
C THR A 447 5.35 -26.73 5.49
N ILE A 448 4.63 -27.00 6.58
CA ILE A 448 3.66 -26.10 7.20
C ILE A 448 4.13 -25.86 8.64
N ASP A 449 4.32 -24.60 9.01
CA ASP A 449 4.54 -24.18 10.39
C ASP A 449 3.20 -23.91 11.08
N LEU A 450 2.98 -24.58 12.20
CA LEU A 450 1.81 -24.40 13.05
C LEU A 450 2.16 -23.41 14.15
N PHE A 451 1.34 -22.36 14.30
CA PHE A 451 1.47 -21.37 15.36
C PHE A 451 0.18 -21.31 16.19
N VAL A 452 0.35 -21.36 17.51
CA VAL A 452 -0.75 -21.21 18.47
C VAL A 452 -0.62 -19.85 19.13
N GLU A 453 -1.57 -18.95 18.89
CA GLU A 453 -1.58 -17.62 19.48
C GLU A 453 -2.54 -17.51 20.67
N ASN A 454 -2.17 -16.68 21.65
CA ASN A 454 -3.04 -16.43 22.80
C ASN A 454 -4.08 -15.34 22.46
N CYS A 455 -5.24 -15.76 21.99
CA CYS A 455 -6.39 -14.88 21.71
C CYS A 455 -7.16 -14.44 22.97
N ASN A 456 -6.68 -14.77 24.17
CA ASN A 456 -7.23 -14.31 25.45
C ASN A 456 -6.10 -13.79 26.37
N PRO A 457 -5.47 -12.66 26.01
CA PRO A 457 -4.38 -12.09 26.81
C PRO A 457 -4.85 -11.52 28.16
N THR A 458 -6.14 -11.22 28.30
CA THR A 458 -6.75 -10.51 29.44
C THR A 458 -7.29 -11.47 30.51
N GLY A 459 -7.34 -12.77 30.21
CA GLY A 459 -7.64 -13.84 31.15
C GLY A 459 -9.10 -14.27 31.22
N CYS A 460 -9.98 -13.73 30.38
CA CYS A 460 -11.41 -14.09 30.33
C CYS A 460 -12.01 -13.94 28.92
N SER A 461 -12.95 -14.81 28.59
CA SER A 461 -13.72 -14.80 27.33
C SER A 461 -14.93 -13.87 27.43
N GLU A 462 -15.58 -13.56 26.30
CA GLU A 462 -16.86 -12.85 26.26
C GLU A 462 -17.89 -13.49 27.22
N ALA A 463 -17.98 -14.83 27.22
CA ALA A 463 -18.87 -15.57 28.10
C ALA A 463 -18.53 -15.41 29.60
N ASP A 464 -17.24 -15.22 29.94
CA ASP A 464 -16.82 -14.96 31.31
C ASP A 464 -17.22 -13.53 31.74
N VAL A 465 -17.00 -12.53 30.89
CA VAL A 465 -17.40 -11.14 31.15
C VAL A 465 -18.91 -11.05 31.30
N ASP A 466 -19.67 -11.68 30.40
CA ASP A 466 -21.13 -11.76 30.50
C ASP A 466 -21.56 -12.37 31.84
N ALA A 467 -20.91 -13.46 32.26
CA ALA A 467 -21.21 -14.08 33.55
C ALA A 467 -20.86 -13.18 34.75
N PHE A 468 -19.78 -12.39 34.66
CA PHE A 468 -19.35 -11.49 35.73
C PHE A 468 -20.28 -10.29 35.87
N LEU A 469 -20.71 -9.70 34.75
CA LEU A 469 -21.57 -8.52 34.74
C LEU A 469 -22.93 -8.79 35.41
N GLN A 470 -23.43 -10.02 35.30
CA GLN A 470 -24.74 -10.42 35.82
C GLN A 470 -24.73 -10.70 37.35
N ASN A 471 -25.92 -10.66 37.96
CA ASN A 471 -26.23 -11.06 39.35
C ASN A 471 -25.76 -10.13 40.48
N CYS A 472 -24.90 -9.14 40.21
CA CYS A 472 -24.38 -8.22 41.21
C CYS A 472 -24.33 -6.79 40.68
N LEU A 473 -24.26 -5.83 41.60
CA LEU A 473 -24.11 -4.42 41.25
C LEU A 473 -22.64 -4.11 40.95
N TRP A 474 -22.41 -3.17 40.05
CA TRP A 474 -21.08 -2.68 39.73
C TRP A 474 -20.96 -1.18 39.99
N TYR A 475 -19.76 -0.76 40.38
CA TYR A 475 -19.42 0.63 40.65
C TYR A 475 -18.17 1.02 39.88
N VAL A 476 -18.18 2.23 39.28
CA VAL A 476 -16.99 2.81 38.66
C VAL A 476 -16.13 3.44 39.75
N VAL A 477 -15.17 2.67 40.27
CA VAL A 477 -14.29 3.11 41.37
C VAL A 477 -13.14 3.99 40.86
N ASN A 478 -12.87 3.98 39.56
CA ASN A 478 -11.89 4.87 38.95
C ASN A 478 -12.29 5.19 37.51
N PHE A 479 -12.26 6.47 37.15
CA PHE A 479 -12.37 6.98 35.79
C PHE A 479 -11.29 8.04 35.58
N ASN A 480 -10.32 7.77 34.69
CA ASN A 480 -9.19 8.65 34.42
C ASN A 480 -8.39 9.09 35.67
N GLY A 481 -8.30 8.25 36.69
CA GLY A 481 -7.57 8.54 37.93
C GLY A 481 -8.37 9.22 39.03
N ASP A 482 -9.68 9.42 38.85
CA ASP A 482 -10.61 10.05 39.79
C ASP A 482 -11.81 9.13 40.07
N ASP A 483 -12.52 9.30 41.18
CA ASP A 483 -13.63 8.45 41.64
C ASP A 483 -15.02 9.13 41.57
N HIS A 484 -15.17 10.28 40.93
CA HIS A 484 -16.43 11.03 40.82
C HIS A 484 -17.62 10.23 40.25
N LEU A 485 -17.37 9.10 39.58
CA LEU A 485 -18.42 8.21 39.06
C LEU A 485 -18.84 7.10 40.04
N ILE A 486 -18.16 6.95 41.19
CA ILE A 486 -18.41 5.87 42.17
C ILE A 486 -19.84 5.90 42.73
N MET A 487 -20.49 7.06 42.70
CA MET A 487 -21.88 7.24 43.13
C MET A 487 -22.92 6.61 42.20
N TYR A 488 -22.53 6.19 40.99
CA TYR A 488 -23.41 5.53 40.04
C TYR A 488 -23.34 4.01 40.21
N GLU A 489 -24.51 3.43 40.46
CA GLU A 489 -24.74 1.99 40.55
C GLU A 489 -25.14 1.44 39.18
N PHE A 490 -24.47 0.39 38.74
CA PHE A 490 -24.74 -0.31 37.49
C PHE A 490 -25.32 -1.70 37.78
N ASP A 491 -26.59 -1.90 37.43
CA ASP A 491 -27.31 -3.16 37.54
C ASP A 491 -27.53 -3.75 36.14
N PHE A 492 -26.73 -4.74 35.76
CA PHE A 492 -26.87 -5.43 34.47
C PHE A 492 -28.04 -6.42 34.59
N VAL A 493 -29.23 -5.97 34.18
CA VAL A 493 -30.50 -6.68 34.40
C VAL A 493 -30.79 -7.75 33.32
N SER A 494 -30.07 -7.71 32.20
CA SER A 494 -30.14 -8.67 31.11
C SER A 494 -28.87 -8.59 30.25
N ASP A 495 -28.72 -9.46 29.25
CA ASP A 495 -27.58 -9.50 28.32
C ASP A 495 -27.44 -8.25 27.43
N SER A 496 -28.41 -7.33 27.44
CA SER A 496 -28.39 -6.13 26.58
C SER A 496 -28.81 -4.84 27.27
N GLU A 497 -29.21 -4.89 28.54
CA GLU A 497 -29.68 -3.72 29.29
C GLU A 497 -29.00 -3.61 30.64
N VAL A 498 -28.47 -2.42 30.94
CA VAL A 498 -27.94 -2.04 32.24
C VAL A 498 -28.76 -0.87 32.79
N VAL A 499 -29.19 -0.98 34.05
CA VAL A 499 -29.88 0.08 34.77
C VAL A 499 -28.84 0.83 35.59
N ILE A 500 -28.67 2.12 35.29
CA ILE A 500 -27.73 3.00 35.98
C ILE A 500 -28.51 3.91 36.92
N THR A 501 -28.23 3.82 38.22
CA THR A 501 -28.86 4.65 39.26
C THR A 501 -27.81 5.54 39.93
N GLY A 502 -28.05 6.85 39.97
CA GLY A 502 -27.12 7.81 40.57
C GLY A 502 -27.64 9.24 40.43
N ASN A 503 -27.17 10.17 41.28
CA ASN A 503 -27.58 11.58 41.23
C ASN A 503 -29.11 11.82 41.25
N GLY A 504 -29.84 10.98 42.00
CA GLY A 504 -31.31 11.07 42.13
C GLY A 504 -32.09 10.66 40.88
N MET A 505 -31.42 10.06 39.89
CA MET A 505 -32.02 9.56 38.66
C MET A 505 -31.73 8.07 38.47
N THR A 506 -32.58 7.42 37.69
CA THR A 506 -32.38 6.05 37.21
C THR A 506 -32.63 6.05 35.71
N ILE A 507 -31.66 5.54 34.95
CA ILE A 507 -31.75 5.38 33.50
C ILE A 507 -31.53 3.92 33.13
N THR A 508 -32.07 3.52 31.98
CA THR A 508 -31.76 2.23 31.36
C THR A 508 -30.95 2.51 30.10
N VAL A 509 -29.82 1.81 29.97
CA VAL A 509 -28.85 1.95 28.90
C VAL A 509 -28.70 0.59 28.23
N ASN A 510 -28.53 0.59 26.92
CA ASN A 510 -28.20 -0.63 26.20
C ASN A 510 -26.69 -0.83 26.23
N TYR A 511 -26.26 -2.08 26.36
CA TYR A 511 -24.86 -2.45 26.24
C TYR A 511 -24.70 -3.70 25.38
N THR A 512 -23.49 -3.92 24.88
CA THR A 512 -23.09 -5.15 24.17
C THR A 512 -21.71 -5.60 24.64
N THR A 513 -21.46 -6.90 24.54
CA THR A 513 -20.14 -7.52 24.70
C THR A 513 -19.75 -8.19 23.38
N SER A 514 -18.46 -8.23 23.07
CA SER A 514 -17.95 -8.96 21.90
C SER A 514 -16.49 -9.37 22.08
N GLN A 515 -16.13 -10.53 21.55
CA GLN A 515 -14.75 -11.00 21.51
C GLN A 515 -13.94 -10.40 20.34
N SER A 516 -12.76 -9.85 20.64
CA SER A 516 -11.76 -9.44 19.65
C SER A 516 -10.42 -10.17 19.85
N ALA A 517 -9.48 -9.99 18.92
CA ALA A 517 -8.11 -10.50 19.04
C ALA A 517 -7.35 -9.94 20.27
N ASN A 518 -7.72 -8.74 20.72
CA ASN A 518 -7.06 -8.04 21.83
C ASN A 518 -7.74 -8.26 23.19
N GLY A 519 -8.90 -8.94 23.22
CA GLY A 519 -9.72 -9.12 24.43
C GLY A 519 -11.20 -8.85 24.19
N VAL A 520 -11.99 -8.85 25.27
CA VAL A 520 -13.43 -8.57 25.23
C VAL A 520 -13.67 -7.07 25.18
N ILE A 521 -14.59 -6.64 24.32
CA ILE A 521 -15.06 -5.26 24.21
C ILE A 521 -16.43 -5.14 24.86
N LEU A 522 -16.60 -4.18 25.77
CA LEU A 522 -17.88 -3.77 26.35
C LEU A 522 -18.28 -2.41 25.77
N GLU A 523 -19.44 -2.31 25.12
CA GLU A 523 -19.94 -1.04 24.58
C GLU A 523 -21.13 -0.53 25.40
N PHE A 524 -21.09 0.73 25.87
CA PHE A 524 -22.26 1.42 26.41
C PHE A 524 -22.88 2.34 25.36
N ILE A 525 -24.15 2.10 25.04
CA ILE A 525 -24.84 2.77 23.93
C ILE A 525 -25.67 3.95 24.45
N ASN A 526 -25.31 5.18 24.04
CA ASN A 526 -26.07 6.41 24.26
C ASN A 526 -26.38 6.72 25.74
N VAL A 527 -25.38 6.73 26.62
CA VAL A 527 -25.58 7.06 28.05
C VAL A 527 -25.98 8.53 28.21
N ALA A 528 -27.27 8.79 28.45
CA ALA A 528 -27.86 10.12 28.42
C ALA A 528 -28.25 10.67 29.82
N ALA A 529 -27.45 10.38 30.86
CA ALA A 529 -27.61 10.99 32.19
C ALA A 529 -26.56 12.07 32.46
N PRO A 530 -26.91 13.19 33.13
CA PRO A 530 -25.95 14.18 33.62
C PRO A 530 -24.76 13.54 34.35
N ASN A 531 -23.56 14.07 34.10
CA ASN A 531 -22.29 13.73 34.75
C ASN A 531 -21.76 12.29 34.55
N ILE A 532 -22.35 11.48 33.67
CA ILE A 532 -21.86 10.12 33.35
C ILE A 532 -21.78 9.84 31.84
N GLN A 533 -22.07 10.82 30.98
CA GLN A 533 -22.09 10.61 29.53
C GLN A 533 -20.75 10.15 28.95
N ALA A 534 -19.64 10.42 29.67
CA ALA A 534 -18.28 10.09 29.27
C ALA A 534 -18.00 8.58 29.16
N ILE A 535 -18.85 7.72 29.73
CA ILE A 535 -18.71 6.27 29.59
C ILE A 535 -19.28 5.72 28.27
N THR A 536 -19.96 6.55 27.47
CA THR A 536 -20.53 6.11 26.19
C THR A 536 -19.43 5.71 25.21
N GLY A 537 -19.57 4.53 24.59
CA GLY A 537 -18.64 4.01 23.60
C GLY A 537 -18.09 2.63 23.96
N GLU A 538 -17.07 2.20 23.21
CA GLU A 538 -16.44 0.89 23.29
C GLU A 538 -15.22 0.87 24.22
N TRP A 539 -15.19 -0.11 25.10
CA TRP A 539 -14.19 -0.30 26.15
C TRP A 539 -13.56 -1.69 26.06
N LEU A 540 -12.27 -1.76 25.78
CA LEU A 540 -11.49 -3.00 25.81
C LEU A 540 -11.21 -3.39 27.26
N VAL A 541 -11.57 -4.60 27.67
CA VAL A 541 -11.22 -5.17 28.98
C VAL A 541 -9.74 -5.54 28.97
N VAL A 542 -8.91 -4.88 29.79
CA VAL A 542 -7.45 -5.08 29.84
C VAL A 542 -6.98 -5.89 31.05
N ASP A 543 -7.75 -5.93 32.14
CA ASP A 543 -7.58 -6.84 33.28
C ASP A 543 -8.95 -7.38 33.67
N CYS A 544 -9.06 -8.71 33.73
CA CYS A 544 -10.34 -9.38 33.91
C CYS A 544 -10.32 -10.32 35.12
N GLN A 545 -10.98 -9.88 36.19
CA GLN A 545 -11.17 -10.67 37.41
C GLN A 545 -12.66 -10.65 37.78
N GLU A 546 -13.15 -11.76 38.36
CA GLU A 546 -14.57 -11.93 38.68
C GLU A 546 -15.17 -10.76 39.47
N GLY A 547 -14.37 -10.08 40.32
CA GLY A 547 -14.79 -8.95 41.13
C GLY A 547 -14.31 -7.58 40.65
N ARG A 548 -13.52 -7.51 39.59
CA ARG A 548 -12.86 -6.27 39.16
C ARG A 548 -12.49 -6.32 37.69
N LEU A 549 -12.95 -5.34 36.92
CA LEU A 549 -12.65 -5.18 35.50
C LEU A 549 -11.93 -3.86 35.28
N GLU A 550 -10.81 -3.89 34.56
CA GLU A 550 -10.14 -2.69 34.06
C GLU A 550 -10.37 -2.54 32.56
N PHE A 551 -10.58 -1.30 32.13
CA PHE A 551 -10.95 -0.97 30.76
C PHE A 551 -10.10 0.16 30.18
N GLU A 552 -9.80 0.06 28.90
CA GLU A 552 -9.26 1.13 28.06
C GLU A 552 -10.23 1.45 26.92
N ALA A 553 -10.54 2.74 26.71
CA ALA A 553 -11.42 3.15 25.62
C ALA A 553 -10.73 2.93 24.26
N LEU A 554 -11.45 2.42 23.26
CA LEU A 554 -10.87 2.20 21.92
C LEU A 554 -10.63 3.50 21.13
N ASN A 555 -11.45 4.53 21.41
CA ASN A 555 -11.52 5.75 20.60
C ASN A 555 -10.85 6.96 21.26
N ASN A 556 -10.28 6.82 22.46
CA ASN A 556 -9.60 7.88 23.19
C ASN A 556 -8.70 7.28 24.29
N SER A 557 -8.01 8.12 25.06
CA SER A 557 -7.09 7.68 26.11
C SER A 557 -7.75 7.49 27.49
N ASN A 558 -9.07 7.33 27.55
CA ASN A 558 -9.75 7.17 28.84
C ASN A 558 -9.57 5.76 29.39
N THR A 559 -9.48 5.67 30.71
CA THR A 559 -9.38 4.41 31.45
C THR A 559 -10.50 4.34 32.48
N MET A 560 -11.04 3.15 32.71
CA MET A 560 -12.10 2.92 33.68
C MET A 560 -11.83 1.65 34.48
N VAL A 561 -12.14 1.65 35.76
CA VAL A 561 -12.11 0.46 36.63
C VAL A 561 -13.48 0.30 37.26
N MET A 562 -14.05 -0.90 37.10
CA MET A 562 -15.30 -1.28 37.74
C MET A 562 -15.06 -2.38 38.76
N GLU A 563 -15.68 -2.27 39.92
CA GLU A 563 -15.66 -3.31 40.97
C GLU A 563 -17.07 -3.81 41.27
N ARG A 564 -17.16 -5.13 41.51
CA ARG A 564 -18.42 -5.86 41.68
C ARG A 564 -18.76 -6.02 43.15
N GLU A 565 -20.00 -5.67 43.49
CA GLU A 565 -20.55 -5.79 44.84
C GLU A 565 -21.80 -6.69 44.86
N CYS A 566 -21.61 -7.91 45.35
CA CYS A 566 -22.66 -8.93 45.42
C CYS A 566 -23.39 -8.95 46.78
N ASN A 567 -22.85 -8.26 47.77
CA ASN A 567 -23.49 -8.03 49.04
C ASN A 567 -23.82 -6.55 49.08
N ASN A 568 -25.07 -6.20 49.34
CA ASN A 568 -25.58 -4.82 49.40
C ASN A 568 -25.01 -4.06 50.62
N THR A 569 -23.68 -4.06 50.78
CA THR A 569 -22.90 -3.56 51.91
C THR A 569 -21.87 -2.50 51.46
N GLY A 570 -21.86 -2.14 50.18
CA GLY A 570 -21.01 -1.09 49.59
C GLY A 570 -21.37 0.34 49.97
N MET A 571 -22.28 0.54 50.91
CA MET A 571 -22.35 1.76 51.72
C MET A 571 -22.41 1.35 53.18
N CYS A 572 -21.58 1.98 54.02
CA CYS A 572 -21.76 1.88 55.47
C CYS A 572 -23.22 2.10 55.82
N THR A 573 -23.82 1.27 56.68
CA THR A 573 -25.15 1.56 57.18
C THR A 573 -25.12 2.81 58.06
N PRO A 574 -26.25 3.48 58.33
CA PRO A 574 -26.28 4.57 59.30
C PRO A 574 -25.66 4.17 60.65
N GLY A 575 -25.79 2.91 61.05
CA GLY A 575 -25.19 2.39 62.29
C GLY A 575 -23.67 2.21 62.21
N ASP A 576 -23.13 1.88 61.03
CA ASP A 576 -21.68 1.75 60.84
C ASP A 576 -21.02 3.12 60.86
N VAL A 577 -21.57 4.10 60.12
CA VAL A 577 -21.08 5.49 60.13
C VAL A 577 -21.21 6.11 61.52
N GLU A 578 -22.37 5.94 62.18
CA GLU A 578 -22.57 6.44 63.55
C GLU A 578 -21.57 5.79 64.52
N GLY A 579 -21.34 4.48 64.41
CA GLY A 579 -20.36 3.76 65.21
C GLY A 579 -18.92 4.26 65.00
N MET A 580 -18.55 4.58 63.76
CA MET A 580 -17.22 5.08 63.40
C MET A 580 -17.00 6.51 63.88
N LEU A 581 -17.97 7.41 63.64
CA LEU A 581 -17.90 8.80 64.10
C LEU A 581 -17.77 8.87 65.62
N LEU A 582 -18.38 7.93 66.36
CA LEU A 582 -18.30 7.82 67.81
C LEU A 582 -17.03 7.12 68.34
N ASP A 583 -16.24 6.46 67.49
CA ASP A 583 -15.15 5.60 67.94
C ASP A 583 -13.97 6.40 68.50
N CYS A 584 -13.61 7.51 67.85
CA CYS A 584 -12.62 8.47 68.36
C CYS A 584 -12.73 9.85 67.67
N GLU A 585 -11.72 10.71 67.85
CA GLU A 585 -11.66 12.03 67.23
C GLU A 585 -11.25 11.91 65.75
N TRP A 586 -11.55 12.93 64.96
CA TRP A 586 -11.24 12.97 63.54
C TRP A 586 -10.53 14.27 63.20
N THR A 587 -9.45 14.22 62.44
CA THR A 587 -8.86 15.41 61.81
C THR A 587 -9.70 15.81 60.60
N VAL A 588 -10.06 17.08 60.52
CA VAL A 588 -10.73 17.63 59.34
C VAL A 588 -9.67 17.92 58.28
N THR A 589 -9.29 16.93 57.47
CA THR A 589 -8.14 17.05 56.56
C THR A 589 -8.37 18.12 55.50
N SER A 590 -9.55 18.13 54.88
CA SER A 590 -9.90 19.13 53.86
C SER A 590 -11.39 19.44 53.82
N TYR A 591 -11.72 20.64 53.32
CA TYR A 591 -13.06 21.01 52.88
C TYR A 591 -12.99 21.75 51.54
N ALA A 592 -13.73 21.29 50.52
CA ALA A 592 -13.78 21.87 49.18
C ALA A 592 -12.37 22.15 48.59
N GLY A 593 -11.46 21.18 48.75
CA GLY A 593 -10.07 21.26 48.30
C GLY A 593 -9.15 22.20 49.10
N SER A 594 -9.66 22.87 50.14
CA SER A 594 -8.85 23.67 51.07
C SER A 594 -8.40 22.83 52.25
N ASP A 595 -7.17 23.06 52.73
CA ASP A 595 -6.61 22.38 53.91
C ASP A 595 -7.27 22.88 55.20
N PHE A 596 -7.83 21.96 55.99
CA PHE A 596 -8.45 22.22 57.28
C PHE A 596 -7.80 21.43 58.43
N SER A 597 -6.68 20.77 58.19
CA SER A 597 -6.02 19.81 59.09
C SER A 597 -5.60 20.37 60.46
N MET A 598 -5.75 21.69 60.66
CA MET A 598 -5.59 22.37 61.95
C MET A 598 -6.76 22.17 62.93
N PHE A 599 -7.88 21.57 62.50
CA PHE A 599 -9.04 21.29 63.32
C PHE A 599 -9.29 19.78 63.47
N ASN A 600 -9.61 19.37 64.69
CA ASN A 600 -10.20 18.07 64.99
C ASN A 600 -11.68 18.22 65.30
N ILE A 601 -12.46 17.18 65.04
CA ILE A 601 -13.87 17.06 65.41
C ILE A 601 -14.08 15.77 66.22
N ALA A 602 -14.74 15.91 67.37
CA ALA A 602 -15.13 14.81 68.24
C ALA A 602 -16.66 14.72 68.31
N PHE A 603 -17.22 13.60 67.88
CA PHE A 603 -18.66 13.36 67.89
C PHE A 603 -19.08 12.64 69.18
N ASN A 604 -20.14 13.11 69.83
CA ASN A 604 -20.61 12.57 71.11
C ASN A 604 -21.99 11.91 71.00
N THR A 605 -22.25 10.95 71.89
CA THR A 605 -23.50 10.15 71.93
C THR A 605 -24.78 10.95 72.24
N ASN A 606 -24.66 12.24 72.57
CA ASN A 606 -25.79 13.15 72.80
C ASN A 606 -26.13 14.01 71.57
N ASN A 607 -25.64 13.63 70.38
CA ASN A 607 -25.78 14.37 69.12
C ASN A 607 -25.11 15.76 69.11
N GLU A 608 -24.17 16.00 70.03
CA GLU A 608 -23.30 17.17 70.02
C GLU A 608 -21.91 16.77 69.50
N ALA A 609 -21.28 17.63 68.71
CA ALA A 609 -19.90 17.50 68.26
C ALA A 609 -19.09 18.71 68.75
N VAL A 610 -17.81 18.49 69.07
CA VAL A 610 -16.88 19.54 69.46
C VAL A 610 -15.79 19.61 68.40
N ILE A 611 -15.63 20.79 67.80
CA ILE A 611 -14.58 21.09 66.82
C ILE A 611 -13.55 21.96 67.52
N PHE A 612 -12.29 21.55 67.53
CA PHE A 612 -11.25 22.23 68.30
C PHE A 612 -9.89 22.15 67.62
N MET A 613 -9.01 23.09 67.95
CA MET A 613 -7.60 22.96 67.57
C MET A 613 -6.88 22.06 68.57
N PRO A 614 -6.01 21.12 68.12
CA PRO A 614 -5.26 20.24 69.02
C PRO A 614 -4.40 20.98 70.07
N ASN A 615 -4.04 22.24 69.82
CA ASN A 615 -3.30 23.10 70.74
C ASN A 615 -4.17 23.78 71.82
N GLY A 616 -5.50 23.59 71.78
CA GLY A 616 -6.50 24.13 72.71
C GLY A 616 -6.78 25.63 72.58
N THR A 617 -6.41 26.31 71.49
CA THR A 617 -6.61 27.76 71.35
C THR A 617 -8.01 28.18 70.94
N GLU A 618 -8.73 27.33 70.20
CA GLU A 618 -10.10 27.57 69.73
C GLU A 618 -10.93 26.29 69.85
N GLU A 619 -12.18 26.44 70.26
CA GLU A 619 -13.15 25.37 70.46
C GLU A 619 -14.55 25.87 70.06
N TYR A 620 -15.27 25.04 69.32
CA TYR A 620 -16.60 25.30 68.78
C TYR A 620 -17.49 24.08 69.00
N THR A 621 -18.77 24.30 69.27
CA THR A 621 -19.78 23.23 69.34
C THR A 621 -20.59 23.16 68.04
N ALA A 622 -21.03 21.96 67.68
CA ALA A 622 -21.97 21.67 66.60
C ALA A 622 -22.96 20.58 67.04
N ASN A 623 -24.04 20.41 66.28
CA ASN A 623 -24.94 19.27 66.39
C ASN A 623 -24.69 18.33 65.21
N TRP A 624 -24.81 17.03 65.44
CA TRP A 624 -24.65 16.04 64.38
C TRP A 624 -25.68 14.91 64.44
N SER A 625 -25.98 14.34 63.28
CA SER A 625 -26.79 13.13 63.16
C SER A 625 -26.45 12.36 61.90
N VAL A 626 -26.65 11.05 61.93
CA VAL A 626 -26.59 10.19 60.75
C VAL A 626 -28.00 9.74 60.40
N SER A 627 -28.36 9.82 59.13
CA SER A 627 -29.65 9.33 58.63
C SER A 627 -29.50 8.56 57.34
N GLN A 628 -30.44 7.66 57.07
CA GLN A 628 -30.58 7.07 55.74
C GLN A 628 -31.31 8.06 54.83
N GLY A 629 -30.61 8.62 53.83
CA GLY A 629 -31.22 9.33 52.72
C GLY A 629 -31.83 8.37 51.70
N ASN A 630 -32.43 8.90 50.63
CA ASN A 630 -33.07 8.06 49.60
C ASN A 630 -32.07 7.12 48.89
N ASN A 631 -30.81 7.55 48.74
CA ASN A 631 -29.81 6.86 47.92
C ASN A 631 -28.45 6.63 48.62
N ALA A 632 -28.23 7.20 49.81
CA ALA A 632 -26.96 7.12 50.54
C ALA A 632 -27.15 7.40 52.04
N VAL A 633 -26.15 7.06 52.86
CA VAL A 633 -26.10 7.54 54.24
C VAL A 633 -25.71 9.01 54.25
N GLU A 634 -26.44 9.80 55.04
CA GLU A 634 -26.24 11.22 55.19
C GLU A 634 -25.68 11.53 56.58
N VAL A 635 -24.60 12.31 56.64
CA VAL A 635 -24.08 12.94 57.85
C VAL A 635 -24.52 14.41 57.85
N ILE A 636 -25.27 14.81 58.86
CA ILE A 636 -25.74 16.19 59.02
C ILE A 636 -24.89 16.85 60.10
N ILE A 637 -24.23 17.95 59.76
CA ILE A 637 -23.53 18.83 60.72
C ILE A 637 -24.24 20.18 60.72
N SER A 638 -24.71 20.61 61.89
CA SER A 638 -25.52 21.83 62.01
C SER A 638 -25.19 22.64 63.26
N ASN A 639 -25.60 23.90 63.28
CA ASN A 639 -25.43 24.80 64.42
C ASN A 639 -23.97 24.98 64.89
N VAL A 640 -22.99 24.95 63.98
CA VAL A 640 -21.58 25.25 64.32
C VAL A 640 -21.48 26.66 64.92
N SER A 641 -21.06 26.74 66.18
CA SER A 641 -21.17 27.91 67.05
C SER A 641 -20.35 29.15 66.65
N GLY A 642 -19.35 29.03 65.78
CA GLY A 642 -18.51 30.14 65.34
C GLY A 642 -17.26 29.70 64.57
N GLY A 643 -16.41 30.67 64.21
CA GLY A 643 -15.13 30.43 63.53
C GLY A 643 -15.23 30.29 62.00
N ASN A 644 -14.08 30.09 61.37
CA ASN A 644 -14.00 29.73 59.94
C ASN A 644 -14.56 28.33 59.64
N VAL A 645 -14.63 27.46 60.66
CA VAL A 645 -15.26 26.12 60.57
C VAL A 645 -16.78 26.16 60.40
N GLN A 646 -17.44 27.32 60.45
CA GLN A 646 -18.88 27.39 60.15
C GLN A 646 -19.22 26.95 58.72
N ILE A 647 -18.23 26.91 57.84
CA ILE A 647 -18.38 26.48 56.46
C ILE A 647 -18.75 25.00 56.32
N ILE A 648 -18.44 24.16 57.33
CA ILE A 648 -18.81 22.74 57.33
C ILE A 648 -20.24 22.47 57.85
N ASN A 649 -21.08 23.50 57.98
CA ASN A 649 -22.51 23.28 58.22
C ASN A 649 -23.15 22.78 56.92
N GLY A 650 -23.66 21.56 56.94
CA GLY A 650 -24.22 20.94 55.74
C GLY A 650 -24.85 19.58 56.01
N THR A 651 -25.52 19.08 54.99
CA THR A 651 -25.88 17.67 54.87
C THR A 651 -24.91 17.07 53.87
N TYR A 652 -24.24 15.99 54.25
CA TYR A 652 -23.23 15.35 53.44
C TYR A 652 -23.60 13.90 53.14
N LEU A 653 -23.42 13.47 51.90
CA LEU A 653 -23.51 12.07 51.50
C LEU A 653 -22.18 11.39 51.85
N VAL A 654 -22.25 10.21 52.45
CA VAL A 654 -21.08 9.37 52.71
C VAL A 654 -20.66 8.71 51.40
N VAL A 655 -19.47 9.06 50.90
CA VAL A 655 -18.92 8.58 49.62
C VAL A 655 -17.85 7.53 49.84
N GLU A 656 -16.97 7.76 50.83
CA GLU A 656 -16.07 6.72 51.33
C GLU A 656 -16.32 6.51 52.82
N CYS A 657 -16.32 5.24 53.24
CA CYS A 657 -16.45 4.87 54.63
C CYS A 657 -15.54 3.68 54.97
N THR A 658 -14.27 4.00 55.21
CA THR A 658 -13.27 3.04 55.65
C THR A 658 -12.97 3.23 57.13
N SER A 659 -12.40 2.21 57.78
CA SER A 659 -12.10 2.27 59.21
C SER A 659 -11.19 3.44 59.67
N ASN A 660 -10.52 4.12 58.74
CA ASN A 660 -9.57 5.21 59.00
C ASN A 660 -9.92 6.53 58.30
N GLN A 661 -10.81 6.55 57.31
CA GLN A 661 -11.16 7.74 56.54
C GLN A 661 -12.64 7.76 56.19
N LEU A 662 -13.24 8.95 56.28
CA LEU A 662 -14.58 9.24 55.78
C LEU A 662 -14.49 10.37 54.78
N ILE A 663 -14.94 10.13 53.55
CA ILE A 663 -15.10 11.16 52.51
C ILE A 663 -16.59 11.46 52.38
N LEU A 664 -16.94 12.73 52.55
CA LEU A 664 -18.31 13.21 52.62
C LEU A 664 -18.55 14.30 51.56
N HIS A 665 -19.53 14.15 50.67
CA HIS A 665 -19.86 15.16 49.65
C HIS A 665 -21.07 15.99 50.07
N ASP A 666 -20.97 17.31 50.00
CA ASP A 666 -22.08 18.21 50.33
C ASP A 666 -23.26 18.01 49.36
N VAL A 667 -24.44 17.70 49.88
CA VAL A 667 -25.66 17.48 49.08
C VAL A 667 -26.03 18.70 48.22
N THR A 668 -25.64 19.90 48.64
CA THR A 668 -25.93 21.14 47.91
C THR A 668 -24.90 21.48 46.84
N ASN A 669 -23.70 20.87 46.90
CA ASN A 669 -22.63 21.02 45.92
C ASN A 669 -21.62 19.86 46.05
N SER A 670 -21.68 18.88 45.16
CA SER A 670 -20.81 17.69 45.21
C SER A 670 -19.32 18.01 45.10
N ASP A 671 -18.94 19.14 44.52
CA ASP A 671 -17.54 19.60 44.47
C ASP A 671 -17.00 20.01 45.86
N ASN A 672 -17.90 20.23 46.83
CA ASN A 672 -17.53 20.50 48.22
C ASN A 672 -17.41 19.19 48.99
N GLU A 673 -16.23 18.60 48.91
CA GLU A 673 -15.84 17.43 49.68
C GLU A 673 -15.37 17.79 51.09
N LEU A 674 -15.80 17.05 52.11
CA LEU A 674 -15.31 17.07 53.48
C LEU A 674 -14.61 15.74 53.77
N VAL A 675 -13.30 15.80 53.99
CA VAL A 675 -12.49 14.61 54.31
C VAL A 675 -12.17 14.59 55.80
N LEU A 676 -12.51 13.48 56.45
CA LEU A 676 -12.22 13.22 57.86
C LEU A 676 -11.28 12.03 57.97
N ASP A 677 -10.11 12.26 58.54
CA ASP A 677 -9.16 11.18 58.88
C ASP A 677 -9.22 10.87 60.36
N LYS A 678 -9.21 9.58 60.69
CA LYS A 678 -9.35 9.12 62.07
C LYS A 678 -8.11 9.47 62.90
N ASP A 679 -8.31 10.16 64.02
CA ASP A 679 -7.27 10.61 64.95
C ASP A 679 -7.65 10.22 66.39
N CYS A 680 -7.23 9.03 66.82
CA CYS A 680 -7.54 8.53 68.16
C CYS A 680 -6.54 8.95 69.26
N GLY A 681 -5.67 9.93 68.98
CA GLY A 681 -4.69 10.50 69.92
C GLY A 681 -3.26 10.00 69.82
#